data_AF-A0A536LT16-F1
#
_entry.id   AF-A0A536LT16-F1
#
_cell.length_a   1.000
_cell.length_b   1.000
_cell.length_c   1.000
_cell.angle_alpha   90.00
_cell.angle_beta   90.00
_cell.angle_gamma   90.00
#
_symmetry.space_group_name_H-M   'P 1'
#
loop_
_entity.id
_entity.type
_entity.pdbx_description
1 polymer ?
#
loop_
_entity_poly.entity_id
_entity_poly.type
_entity_poly.pdbx_seq_one_letter_code
_entity_poly.pdbx_strand_id
1 'polypeptide(L)'
;MTEGKRPRSFVRIPRRPRTSREAPSPPHEDRKSAPPVDASSHLDEGHHSERIVIPRHERAGPTKSPLGVELREVRYGSTARTPYLRVVPRQLSFKSVAPGYISATEIGSRPRGRLERLVQAIKGVVLGSPFATARIAEERLTKLKALAIFSSDALSSSAYATEEILLILLLAGSNNLHYALPIAGVIALLIVIVTASYRQTIRAYPSGGGAYIVALENLGRGAGLTAGAALLVDYVLTVSVSVAAGIAAVTSAIPGLHDFRVPLGVSAIALITLGNLRGIREAGTLFALPTYFFILSMSTVIVVGIVRVAIGDAPGSLLHEAPPERQMLATQGLTLFLLMRAFSSGSAALTGIEAISNGVPAFKSPEVPNARTTMTAMAGILIFLFLGITFLTSRFGFVPEEDETIVSKLGAEVLGRNVLYYGYQVATALVLFLAANTSYNGFPPLAAILARDRFLPRQFSFRGDRLAYSNGIMLLAAAAAVLLAAFGGEVTRLIPLYAFGVFVSFTLSQSGMVRHWLRVKERGWKTGLMISALGAAATAVVAVIILGTKFTHGAWLSVLMMLLLMGMFALIRRHYDWFQAKIAVDPTSLPAGVPPAASVEHGAPRDHVIVPVDGVNKISCGAIAMAREISSMVSAVHVAENRDEAERFAKEWERNVPDVPLLVIESPYRAFVAPMLAYLERLDEQEDQRITVILPTFVPRHWWERILHNRDVLRLRPFLKGRPGLRVVDFPYQLYEDRPPGSRPPGSAPSD
;
A
#
# COMPACT_ATOMS: atom_id res chain seq x y z
N MET A 1 -22.77 29.64 -9.13
CA MET A 1 -23.10 29.54 -10.57
C MET A 1 -22.03 28.65 -11.21
N THR A 2 -22.31 27.59 -11.97
CA THR A 2 -23.60 26.97 -12.38
C THR A 2 -23.38 25.47 -12.65
N GLU A 3 -24.42 24.64 -12.73
CA GLU A 3 -24.28 23.17 -12.84
C GLU A 3 -23.67 22.66 -14.17
N GLY A 4 -22.64 21.82 -14.09
CA GLY A 4 -22.14 21.03 -15.22
C GLY A 4 -22.87 19.69 -15.38
N LYS A 5 -24.01 19.66 -16.06
CA LYS A 5 -24.78 18.43 -16.33
C LYS A 5 -24.14 17.62 -17.47
N ARG A 6 -23.85 16.33 -17.22
CA ARG A 6 -23.36 15.37 -18.23
C ARG A 6 -24.43 15.11 -19.31
N PRO A 7 -24.07 14.97 -20.59
CA PRO A 7 -25.03 14.61 -21.64
C PRO A 7 -25.56 13.18 -21.46
N ARG A 8 -26.82 12.95 -21.83
CA ARG A 8 -27.39 11.61 -22.03
C ARG A 8 -27.35 11.29 -23.52
N SER A 9 -26.77 10.14 -23.87
CA SER A 9 -26.78 9.65 -25.25
C SER A 9 -28.19 9.17 -25.64
N PHE A 10 -28.73 9.76 -26.70
CA PHE A 10 -29.89 9.26 -27.42
C PHE A 10 -29.45 8.85 -28.82
N VAL A 11 -29.78 7.64 -29.26
CA VAL A 11 -29.48 7.15 -30.61
C VAL A 11 -30.74 7.28 -31.47
N ARG A 12 -30.63 7.99 -32.60
CA ARG A 12 -31.65 8.05 -33.66
C ARG A 12 -31.11 7.34 -34.90
N ILE A 13 -31.98 6.66 -35.64
CA ILE A 13 -31.65 5.95 -36.88
C ILE A 13 -32.43 6.61 -38.04
N PRO A 14 -31.78 7.03 -39.15
CA PRO A 14 -32.45 7.64 -40.30
C PRO A 14 -32.95 6.60 -41.33
N ARG A 15 -33.84 7.03 -42.25
CA ARG A 15 -34.33 6.29 -43.43
C ARG A 15 -33.81 6.93 -44.74
N ARG A 16 -34.00 6.24 -45.88
CA ARG A 16 -33.74 6.71 -47.27
C ARG A 16 -34.93 6.40 -48.21
N PRO A 17 -35.24 7.27 -49.18
CA PRO A 17 -36.04 6.98 -50.40
C PRO A 17 -35.17 7.00 -51.70
N ARG A 18 -35.77 7.04 -52.91
CA ARG A 18 -35.12 6.63 -54.19
C ARG A 18 -35.77 7.22 -55.48
N THR A 19 -34.97 7.79 -56.42
CA THR A 19 -35.24 8.10 -57.89
C THR A 19 -36.39 9.09 -58.23
N SER A 20 -36.51 9.78 -59.39
CA SER A 20 -35.69 10.09 -60.62
C SER A 20 -36.35 11.32 -61.35
N ARG A 21 -36.24 11.77 -62.64
CA ARG A 21 -35.70 11.41 -64.00
C ARG A 21 -35.86 12.71 -64.89
N GLU A 22 -35.57 12.95 -66.19
CA GLU A 22 -34.94 12.32 -67.40
C GLU A 22 -34.66 13.41 -68.49
N ALA A 23 -33.67 13.21 -69.41
CA ALA A 23 -33.54 13.76 -70.80
C ALA A 23 -33.35 15.29 -71.07
N PRO A 24 -32.81 15.73 -72.26
CA PRO A 24 -32.43 14.99 -73.48
C PRO A 24 -30.94 15.12 -73.95
N SER A 25 -30.63 14.68 -75.18
CA SER A 25 -29.29 14.38 -75.79
C SER A 25 -29.04 15.18 -77.10
N PRO A 26 -28.02 14.94 -77.99
CA PRO A 26 -26.69 14.23 -77.93
C PRO A 26 -25.55 15.12 -78.56
N PRO A 27 -24.43 14.67 -79.20
CA PRO A 27 -23.61 13.42 -79.17
C PRO A 27 -22.06 13.64 -78.94
N HIS A 28 -21.26 12.56 -79.09
CA HIS A 28 -19.79 12.43 -79.31
C HIS A 28 -18.77 12.20 -78.14
N GLU A 29 -18.13 11.02 -78.24
CA GLU A 29 -16.71 10.62 -78.03
C GLU A 29 -15.90 10.77 -76.71
N ASP A 30 -15.77 9.61 -76.04
CA ASP A 30 -14.53 8.86 -75.71
C ASP A 30 -13.62 9.14 -74.46
N ARG A 31 -13.25 8.01 -73.81
CA ARG A 31 -12.12 7.72 -72.89
C ARG A 31 -11.82 8.52 -71.60
N LYS A 32 -12.30 7.92 -70.50
CA LYS A 32 -11.52 7.41 -69.33
C LYS A 32 -10.82 8.37 -68.32
N SER A 33 -11.38 8.34 -67.10
CA SER A 33 -10.73 8.21 -65.76
C SER A 33 -9.89 9.36 -65.15
N ALA A 34 -10.50 10.10 -64.20
CA ALA A 34 -9.87 10.73 -63.03
C ALA A 34 -10.90 10.99 -61.88
N PRO A 35 -10.49 11.13 -60.60
CA PRO A 35 -11.31 11.54 -59.44
C PRO A 35 -10.89 12.94 -58.88
N PRO A 36 -11.32 13.46 -57.70
CA PRO A 36 -12.60 13.40 -56.93
C PRO A 36 -13.10 14.83 -56.48
N VAL A 37 -13.91 14.91 -55.40
CA VAL A 37 -14.18 16.06 -54.44
C VAL A 37 -15.55 16.79 -54.53
N ASP A 38 -15.99 17.34 -53.39
CA ASP A 38 -17.27 17.96 -52.96
C ASP A 38 -17.82 19.11 -53.86
N ALA A 39 -19.05 19.66 -53.73
CA ALA A 39 -19.96 19.80 -52.57
C ALA A 39 -21.41 20.18 -52.95
N SER A 40 -22.38 20.11 -51.99
CA SER A 40 -23.70 20.81 -51.95
C SER A 40 -24.75 20.55 -53.08
N SER A 41 -26.07 20.65 -52.88
CA SER A 41 -26.92 20.78 -51.68
C SER A 41 -28.44 20.53 -51.96
N HIS A 42 -29.13 19.91 -51.00
CA HIS A 42 -30.55 20.06 -50.61
C HIS A 42 -31.76 19.58 -51.48
N LEU A 43 -32.44 18.56 -50.91
CA LEU A 43 -33.90 18.29 -50.86
C LEU A 43 -34.60 17.81 -52.16
N ASP A 44 -35.89 17.41 -52.19
CA ASP A 44 -36.76 16.42 -51.46
C ASP A 44 -38.08 16.37 -52.29
N GLU A 45 -39.05 15.43 -52.24
CA GLU A 45 -39.39 14.14 -51.60
C GLU A 45 -40.41 13.45 -52.58
N GLY A 46 -41.14 12.34 -52.37
CA GLY A 46 -41.33 11.42 -51.25
C GLY A 46 -42.75 10.80 -51.27
N HIS A 47 -42.90 9.50 -51.58
CA HIS A 47 -44.22 8.84 -51.61
C HIS A 47 -44.24 7.34 -51.26
N HIS A 48 -45.21 6.99 -50.41
CA HIS A 48 -45.83 5.67 -50.12
C HIS A 48 -44.97 4.43 -49.75
N SER A 49 -45.68 3.38 -49.31
CA SER A 49 -45.13 2.30 -48.47
C SER A 49 -45.92 0.99 -48.58
N GLU A 50 -45.23 -0.14 -48.77
CA GLU A 50 -45.81 -1.49 -48.69
C GLU A 50 -45.64 -2.14 -47.30
N ARG A 51 -46.44 -3.18 -47.04
CA ARG A 51 -46.37 -4.03 -45.84
C ARG A 51 -45.53 -5.28 -46.11
N ILE A 52 -44.65 -5.63 -45.19
CA ILE A 52 -44.00 -6.95 -45.15
C ILE A 52 -44.67 -7.80 -44.06
N VAL A 53 -45.05 -9.03 -44.42
CA VAL A 53 -45.60 -10.05 -43.50
C VAL A 53 -44.50 -11.05 -43.15
N ILE A 54 -44.41 -11.46 -41.89
CA ILE A 54 -43.43 -12.44 -41.40
C ILE A 54 -44.15 -13.79 -41.14
N PRO A 55 -43.56 -14.95 -41.52
CA PRO A 55 -44.23 -16.26 -41.39
C PRO A 55 -44.50 -16.71 -39.94
N ARG A 56 -45.42 -17.67 -39.79
CA ARG A 56 -46.05 -18.04 -38.51
C ARG A 56 -45.55 -19.38 -37.90
N HIS A 57 -44.28 -19.74 -38.12
CA HIS A 57 -43.70 -20.96 -37.55
C HIS A 57 -42.34 -20.71 -36.87
N GLU A 58 -42.40 -20.45 -35.56
CA GLU A 58 -41.51 -21.08 -34.56
C GLU A 58 -42.03 -20.75 -33.16
N ARG A 59 -42.71 -21.72 -32.52
CA ARG A 59 -43.14 -21.64 -31.11
C ARG A 59 -42.17 -22.43 -30.21
N ALA A 60 -40.88 -22.13 -30.31
CA ALA A 60 -39.95 -22.45 -29.23
C ALA A 60 -40.24 -21.50 -28.05
N GLY A 61 -40.61 -22.04 -26.89
CA GLY A 61 -40.79 -21.23 -25.68
C GLY A 61 -39.46 -20.64 -25.22
N PRO A 62 -39.41 -19.39 -24.71
CA PRO A 62 -38.16 -18.79 -24.27
C PRO A 62 -37.58 -19.57 -23.09
N THR A 63 -36.40 -20.17 -23.29
CA THR A 63 -35.64 -20.84 -22.24
C THR A 63 -35.26 -19.84 -21.15
N LYS A 64 -35.90 -19.97 -19.98
CA LYS A 64 -35.63 -19.12 -18.83
C LYS A 64 -34.21 -19.39 -18.31
N SER A 65 -33.28 -18.46 -18.57
CA SER A 65 -32.15 -18.27 -17.67
C SER A 65 -32.68 -17.96 -16.27
N PRO A 66 -32.15 -18.57 -15.19
CA PRO A 66 -32.72 -18.45 -13.83
C PRO A 66 -32.62 -17.04 -13.23
N LEU A 67 -31.91 -16.11 -13.89
CA LEU A 67 -31.87 -14.69 -13.53
C LEU A 67 -32.64 -13.88 -14.59
N GLY A 68 -33.95 -13.74 -14.39
CA GLY A 68 -34.82 -12.96 -15.27
C GLY A 68 -34.39 -11.49 -15.36
N VAL A 69 -34.16 -11.01 -16.58
CA VAL A 69 -33.80 -9.62 -16.90
C VAL A 69 -34.94 -8.96 -17.69
N GLU A 70 -35.07 -7.64 -17.53
CA GLU A 70 -36.07 -6.75 -18.16
C GLU A 70 -37.51 -6.84 -17.63
N LEU A 71 -37.88 -5.83 -16.84
CA LEU A 71 -39.27 -5.37 -16.72
C LEU A 71 -39.45 -4.16 -17.66
N ARG A 72 -40.43 -4.22 -18.57
CA ARG A 72 -40.66 -3.21 -19.61
C ARG A 72 -41.89 -2.36 -19.27
N GLU A 73 -41.71 -1.30 -18.50
CA GLU A 73 -42.78 -0.34 -18.20
C GLU A 73 -42.98 0.64 -19.38
N VAL A 74 -44.12 0.56 -20.04
CA VAL A 74 -44.52 1.51 -21.10
C VAL A 74 -45.40 2.59 -20.48
N ARG A 75 -44.95 3.85 -20.53
CA ARG A 75 -45.78 5.01 -20.16
C ARG A 75 -46.08 5.88 -21.37
N TYR A 76 -47.34 6.31 -21.47
CA TYR A 76 -47.80 7.26 -22.47
C TYR A 76 -47.55 8.69 -21.98
N GLY A 77 -46.94 9.53 -22.82
CA GLY A 77 -46.81 10.96 -22.54
C GLY A 77 -48.10 11.69 -22.90
N SER A 78 -48.53 12.65 -22.09
CA SER A 78 -49.79 13.38 -22.25
C SER A 78 -49.91 14.26 -23.51
N THR A 79 -48.83 14.44 -24.27
CA THR A 79 -48.77 15.37 -25.41
C THR A 79 -48.08 14.82 -26.67
N ALA A 80 -47.79 13.51 -26.73
CA ALA A 80 -47.15 12.90 -27.92
C ALA A 80 -47.67 11.48 -28.18
N ARG A 81 -48.18 11.24 -29.40
CA ARG A 81 -48.70 9.92 -29.83
C ARG A 81 -47.61 8.89 -30.21
N THR A 82 -46.34 9.15 -29.87
CA THR A 82 -45.21 8.25 -30.11
C THR A 82 -44.69 7.66 -28.79
N PRO A 83 -44.79 6.33 -28.56
CA PRO A 83 -44.27 5.71 -27.35
C PRO A 83 -42.73 5.74 -27.36
N TYR A 84 -42.12 6.31 -26.33
CA TYR A 84 -40.67 6.26 -26.13
C TYR A 84 -40.31 5.25 -25.04
N LEU A 85 -39.52 4.23 -25.40
CA LEU A 85 -39.11 3.17 -24.48
C LEU A 85 -38.05 3.68 -23.49
N ARG A 86 -38.48 4.25 -22.37
CA ARG A 86 -37.57 4.62 -21.28
C ARG A 86 -37.16 3.38 -20.50
N VAL A 87 -36.11 2.70 -20.95
CA VAL A 87 -35.41 1.70 -20.15
C VAL A 87 -34.85 2.38 -18.89
N VAL A 88 -35.54 2.22 -17.77
CA VAL A 88 -35.02 2.57 -16.45
C VAL A 88 -34.31 1.32 -15.92
N PRO A 89 -32.96 1.26 -15.90
CA PRO A 89 -32.30 0.21 -15.16
C PRO A 89 -32.71 0.36 -13.69
N ARG A 90 -33.37 -0.67 -13.11
CA ARG A 90 -33.48 -0.81 -11.65
C ARG A 90 -32.08 -0.60 -11.09
N GLN A 91 -31.91 0.24 -10.06
CA GLN A 91 -30.58 0.58 -9.52
C GLN A 91 -29.97 -0.64 -8.84
N LEU A 92 -29.38 -1.50 -9.67
CA LEU A 92 -29.02 -2.86 -9.34
C LEU A 92 -27.90 -2.88 -8.31
N SER A 93 -28.13 -3.53 -7.17
CA SER A 93 -27.09 -3.89 -6.19
C SER A 93 -25.98 -4.75 -6.80
N PHE A 94 -26.24 -5.42 -7.94
CA PHE A 94 -25.36 -6.37 -8.60
C PHE A 94 -25.44 -6.33 -10.12
N LYS A 95 -24.30 -6.53 -10.78
CA LYS A 95 -24.22 -6.77 -12.23
C LYS A 95 -23.83 -8.23 -12.47
N SER A 96 -24.56 -8.94 -13.33
CA SER A 96 -24.15 -10.25 -13.84
C SER A 96 -22.95 -10.09 -14.78
N VAL A 97 -21.94 -10.94 -14.65
CA VAL A 97 -20.69 -10.90 -15.44
C VAL A 97 -20.59 -12.13 -16.35
N ALA A 98 -20.99 -13.30 -15.84
CA ALA A 98 -21.09 -14.56 -16.57
C ALA A 98 -22.11 -15.48 -15.84
N PRO A 99 -22.54 -16.62 -16.42
CA PRO A 99 -23.35 -17.60 -15.70
C PRO A 99 -22.64 -18.05 -14.42
N GLY A 100 -23.27 -17.88 -13.25
CA GLY A 100 -22.68 -18.14 -11.93
C GLY A 100 -21.83 -17.01 -11.34
N TYR A 101 -21.55 -15.93 -12.07
CA TYR A 101 -20.67 -14.82 -11.63
C TYR A 101 -21.44 -13.50 -11.49
N ILE A 102 -21.47 -12.99 -10.25
CA ILE A 102 -22.21 -11.78 -9.88
C ILE A 102 -21.26 -10.80 -9.16
N SER A 103 -21.23 -9.55 -9.64
CA SER A 103 -20.35 -8.48 -9.14
C SER A 103 -21.15 -7.38 -8.44
N ALA A 104 -20.78 -7.02 -7.21
CA ALA A 104 -21.50 -6.01 -6.41
C ALA A 104 -21.25 -4.58 -6.91
N THR A 105 -22.32 -3.78 -7.01
CA THR A 105 -22.23 -2.35 -7.38
C THR A 105 -22.04 -1.45 -6.17
N GLU A 106 -21.75 -0.18 -6.41
CA GLU A 106 -21.64 0.85 -5.38
C GLU A 106 -22.90 0.97 -4.48
N ILE A 107 -24.08 0.59 -4.97
CA ILE A 107 -25.35 0.63 -4.23
C ILE A 107 -25.59 -0.65 -3.42
N GLY A 108 -25.06 -1.79 -3.88
CA GLY A 108 -25.00 -3.03 -3.09
C GLY A 108 -23.99 -2.96 -1.94
N SER A 109 -22.95 -2.14 -2.09
CA SER A 109 -21.88 -1.94 -1.10
C SER A 109 -22.18 -0.90 -0.01
N ARG A 110 -23.36 -0.28 -0.01
CA ARG A 110 -23.74 0.77 0.98
C ARG A 110 -24.43 0.17 2.21
N PRO A 111 -23.95 0.45 3.44
CA PRO A 111 -24.61 0.07 4.69
C PRO A 111 -26.02 0.65 4.81
N ARG A 112 -26.93 -0.06 5.48
CA ARG A 112 -28.39 0.24 5.49
C ARG A 112 -28.94 0.47 6.89
N GLY A 113 -28.39 -0.20 7.91
CA GLY A 113 -28.80 -0.06 9.32
C GLY A 113 -28.59 1.35 9.88
N ARG A 114 -29.36 1.71 10.93
CA ARG A 114 -29.19 3.00 11.63
C ARG A 114 -27.80 3.09 12.30
N LEU A 115 -27.39 2.03 12.98
CA LEU A 115 -26.11 1.97 13.71
C LEU A 115 -24.92 1.91 12.74
N GLU A 116 -25.08 1.21 11.62
CA GLU A 116 -24.11 1.26 10.52
C GLU A 116 -23.96 2.68 9.95
N ARG A 117 -25.07 3.38 9.69
CA ARG A 117 -25.02 4.76 9.19
C ARG A 117 -24.39 5.73 10.18
N LEU A 118 -24.55 5.53 11.49
CA LEU A 118 -23.83 6.30 12.50
C LEU A 118 -22.32 6.03 12.43
N VAL A 119 -21.91 4.76 12.43
CA VAL A 119 -20.49 4.37 12.32
C VAL A 119 -19.88 4.83 10.99
N GLN A 120 -20.64 4.75 9.89
CA GLN A 120 -20.22 5.22 8.57
C GLN A 120 -20.21 6.75 8.46
N ALA A 121 -21.06 7.49 9.20
CA ALA A 121 -20.99 8.94 9.28
C ALA A 121 -19.76 9.39 10.10
N ILE A 122 -19.48 8.75 11.23
CA ILE A 122 -18.26 8.99 12.03
C ILE A 122 -17.01 8.66 11.20
N LYS A 123 -16.97 7.49 10.54
CA LYS A 123 -15.94 7.16 9.54
C LYS A 123 -15.93 8.16 8.37
N GLY A 124 -17.08 8.68 7.95
CA GLY A 124 -17.19 9.64 6.85
C GLY A 124 -16.61 11.02 7.18
N VAL A 125 -16.68 11.43 8.44
CA VAL A 125 -16.06 12.68 8.94
C VAL A 125 -14.57 12.47 9.26
N VAL A 126 -14.21 11.34 9.87
CA VAL A 126 -12.81 11.06 10.27
C VAL A 126 -11.97 10.56 9.09
N LEU A 127 -12.46 9.60 8.31
CA LEU A 127 -11.74 8.95 7.19
C LEU A 127 -12.18 9.46 5.82
N GLY A 128 -13.45 9.81 5.60
CA GLY A 128 -13.99 10.26 4.30
C GLY A 128 -14.79 9.19 3.52
N SER A 129 -15.29 9.55 2.34
CA SER A 129 -16.11 8.69 1.47
C SER A 129 -15.32 7.57 0.78
N PRO A 130 -15.88 6.36 0.57
CA PRO A 130 -15.17 5.26 -0.09
C PRO A 130 -14.67 5.60 -1.51
N PHE A 131 -13.57 4.99 -1.93
CA PHE A 131 -12.98 5.18 -3.26
C PHE A 131 -13.19 3.97 -4.17
N ALA A 132 -13.48 4.21 -5.45
CA ALA A 132 -13.64 3.17 -6.46
C ALA A 132 -12.29 2.58 -6.89
N THR A 133 -12.12 1.26 -6.77
CA THR A 133 -10.86 0.53 -7.05
C THR A 133 -10.28 0.82 -8.44
N ALA A 134 -11.13 1.14 -9.43
CA ALA A 134 -10.73 1.50 -10.78
C ALA A 134 -9.76 2.71 -10.88
N ARG A 135 -9.85 3.68 -9.96
CA ARG A 135 -9.00 4.90 -10.01
C ARG A 135 -7.51 4.65 -9.77
N ILE A 136 -7.15 3.55 -9.09
CA ILE A 136 -5.75 3.25 -8.75
C ILE A 136 -4.87 3.11 -10.01
N ALA A 137 -5.45 2.72 -11.15
CA ALA A 137 -4.73 2.58 -12.41
C ALA A 137 -4.41 3.92 -13.10
N GLU A 138 -5.10 5.00 -12.76
CA GLU A 138 -5.11 6.24 -13.55
C GLU A 138 -4.01 7.25 -13.12
N GLU A 139 -3.57 7.22 -11.86
CA GLU A 139 -2.64 8.21 -11.28
C GLU A 139 -1.15 7.79 -11.25
N ARG A 140 -0.64 7.23 -12.35
CA ARG A 140 0.81 6.98 -12.50
C ARG A 140 1.62 8.29 -12.49
N LEU A 141 2.71 8.33 -11.74
CA LEU A 141 3.52 9.52 -11.45
C LEU A 141 4.50 9.88 -12.59
N THR A 142 4.62 11.17 -12.88
CA THR A 142 5.70 11.70 -13.74
C THR A 142 7.03 11.76 -12.98
N LYS A 143 8.18 11.78 -13.68
CA LYS A 143 9.52 11.86 -13.06
C LYS A 143 9.65 12.98 -12.02
N LEU A 144 9.03 14.14 -12.24
CA LEU A 144 9.06 15.28 -11.31
C LEU A 144 8.26 14.99 -10.02
N LYS A 145 7.00 14.54 -10.14
CA LYS A 145 6.18 14.17 -8.96
C LYS A 145 6.81 13.01 -8.19
N ALA A 146 7.34 12.01 -8.91
CA ALA A 146 8.00 10.86 -8.32
C ALA A 146 9.32 11.23 -7.62
N LEU A 147 10.11 12.19 -8.15
CA LEU A 147 11.27 12.75 -7.46
C LEU A 147 10.81 13.38 -6.13
N ALA A 148 9.89 14.35 -6.19
CA ALA A 148 9.48 15.08 -5.00
C ALA A 148 8.85 14.21 -3.90
N ILE A 149 8.10 13.15 -4.28
CA ILE A 149 7.49 12.21 -3.34
C ILE A 149 8.53 11.23 -2.79
N PHE A 150 9.18 10.42 -3.65
CA PHE A 150 10.05 9.32 -3.20
C PHE A 150 11.46 9.76 -2.77
N SER A 151 11.89 10.97 -3.10
CA SER A 151 13.19 11.50 -2.67
C SER A 151 13.10 12.36 -1.41
N SER A 152 11.89 12.61 -0.89
CA SER A 152 11.68 13.44 0.32
C SER A 152 12.53 12.95 1.48
N ASP A 153 12.52 11.64 1.73
CA ASP A 153 13.25 10.97 2.81
C ASP A 153 14.77 11.15 2.69
N ALA A 154 15.34 10.69 1.57
CA ALA A 154 16.77 10.81 1.29
C ALA A 154 17.27 12.27 1.29
N LEU A 155 16.53 13.20 0.67
CA LEU A 155 16.92 14.61 0.61
C LEU A 155 16.80 15.30 1.97
N SER A 156 15.77 14.97 2.76
CA SER A 156 15.61 15.52 4.11
C SER A 156 16.74 15.10 5.06
N SER A 157 17.35 13.94 4.81
CA SER A 157 18.45 13.41 5.63
C SER A 157 19.74 14.23 5.53
N SER A 158 19.88 15.07 4.49
CA SER A 158 20.93 16.10 4.44
C SER A 158 20.80 17.18 5.54
N ALA A 159 19.60 17.38 6.09
CA ALA A 159 19.33 18.42 7.08
C ALA A 159 19.80 18.09 8.51
N TYR A 160 20.20 16.85 8.79
CA TYR A 160 20.72 16.44 10.11
C TYR A 160 22.02 15.62 10.04
N ALA A 161 22.33 14.98 8.91
CA ALA A 161 23.50 14.08 8.83
C ALA A 161 24.86 14.78 8.99
N THR A 162 24.98 16.08 8.67
CA THR A 162 26.20 16.87 8.94
C THR A 162 26.37 17.12 10.43
N GLU A 163 25.30 17.54 11.11
CA GLU A 163 25.28 17.81 12.56
C GLU A 163 25.67 16.56 13.37
N GLU A 164 25.14 15.41 12.96
CA GLU A 164 25.49 14.10 13.51
C GLU A 164 26.97 13.71 13.36
N ILE A 165 27.69 14.21 12.34
CA ILE A 165 29.16 14.03 12.25
C ILE A 165 29.85 14.91 13.28
N LEU A 166 29.47 16.19 13.34
CA LEU A 166 30.06 17.19 14.23
C LEU A 166 29.90 16.81 15.70
N LEU A 167 28.71 16.36 16.12
CA LEU A 167 28.41 15.94 17.50
C LEU A 167 29.35 14.83 18.00
N ILE A 168 29.80 13.93 17.12
CA ILE A 168 30.78 12.88 17.48
C ILE A 168 32.21 13.41 17.46
N LEU A 169 32.57 14.26 16.49
CA LEU A 169 33.91 14.88 16.43
C LEU A 169 34.16 15.84 17.60
N LEU A 170 33.12 16.54 18.07
CA LEU A 170 33.16 17.47 19.20
C LEU A 170 33.58 16.79 20.52
N LEU A 171 33.42 15.47 20.64
CA LEU A 171 33.97 14.69 21.77
C LEU A 171 35.50 14.74 21.81
N ALA A 172 36.18 14.88 20.67
CA ALA A 172 37.62 15.16 20.56
C ALA A 172 37.94 16.67 20.57
N GLY A 173 36.98 17.52 20.94
CA GLY A 173 37.15 18.97 21.02
C GLY A 173 36.94 19.69 19.68
N SER A 174 36.61 20.98 19.77
CA SER A 174 36.17 21.80 18.63
C SER A 174 37.21 21.91 17.50
N ASN A 175 38.50 21.75 17.79
CA ASN A 175 39.57 21.83 16.79
C ASN A 175 39.59 20.63 15.83
N ASN A 176 38.89 19.53 16.15
CA ASN A 176 38.82 18.31 15.33
C ASN A 176 37.58 18.26 14.41
N LEU A 177 36.76 19.32 14.36
CA LEU A 177 35.60 19.38 13.46
C LEU A 177 35.99 19.37 11.97
N HIS A 178 37.23 19.73 11.63
CA HIS A 178 37.78 19.69 10.26
C HIS A 178 37.70 18.31 9.59
N TYR A 179 37.65 17.22 10.36
CA TYR A 179 37.45 15.87 9.82
C TYR A 179 36.05 15.63 9.23
N ALA A 180 35.08 16.53 9.46
CA ALA A 180 33.73 16.38 8.94
C ALA A 180 33.69 16.38 7.41
N LEU A 181 34.48 17.23 6.74
CA LEU A 181 34.47 17.34 5.28
C LEU A 181 35.09 16.10 4.58
N PRO A 182 36.25 15.54 5.01
CA PRO A 182 36.72 14.24 4.55
C PRO A 182 35.72 13.10 4.79
N ILE A 183 35.09 13.04 5.97
CA ILE A 183 34.07 12.03 6.30
C ILE A 183 32.87 12.14 5.36
N ALA A 184 32.37 13.35 5.11
CA ALA A 184 31.29 13.60 4.16
C ALA A 184 31.67 13.22 2.71
N GLY A 185 32.94 13.39 2.32
CA GLY A 185 33.45 12.89 1.04
C GLY A 185 33.38 11.37 0.89
N VAL A 186 33.72 10.61 1.94
CA VAL A 186 33.59 9.14 1.94
C VAL A 186 32.11 8.71 1.91
N ILE A 187 31.24 9.44 2.62
CA ILE A 187 29.78 9.22 2.60
C ILE A 187 29.19 9.52 1.21
N ALA A 188 29.65 10.58 0.53
CA ALA A 188 29.24 10.89 -0.84
C ALA A 188 29.66 9.80 -1.84
N LEU A 189 30.88 9.27 -1.70
CA LEU A 189 31.32 8.10 -2.49
C LEU A 189 30.43 6.88 -2.22
N LEU A 190 30.04 6.63 -0.96
CA LEU A 190 29.13 5.55 -0.61
C LEU A 190 27.72 5.75 -1.21
N ILE A 191 27.19 6.99 -1.24
CA ILE A 191 25.94 7.33 -1.94
C ILE A 191 26.05 6.95 -3.43
N VAL A 192 27.17 7.26 -4.09
CA VAL A 192 27.39 6.89 -5.50
C VAL A 192 27.39 5.36 -5.69
N ILE A 193 28.08 4.61 -4.83
CA ILE A 193 28.14 3.13 -4.88
C ILE A 193 26.75 2.51 -4.68
N VAL A 194 26.03 2.91 -3.62
CA VAL A 194 24.69 2.40 -3.31
C VAL A 194 23.70 2.76 -4.43
N THR A 195 23.74 3.99 -4.93
CA THR A 195 22.93 4.45 -6.08
C THR A 195 23.22 3.64 -7.34
N ALA A 196 24.49 3.36 -7.65
CA ALA A 196 24.87 2.54 -8.80
C ALA A 196 24.31 1.11 -8.69
N SER A 197 24.31 0.54 -7.49
CA SER A 197 23.80 -0.82 -7.22
C SER A 197 22.27 -0.90 -7.23
N TYR A 198 21.57 0.05 -6.59
CA TYR A 198 20.10 0.11 -6.65
C TYR A 198 19.57 0.41 -8.06
N ARG A 199 20.31 1.15 -8.90
CA ARG A 199 20.01 1.28 -10.35
C ARG A 199 20.15 -0.02 -11.13
N GLN A 200 20.71 -1.09 -10.56
CA GLN A 200 20.65 -2.44 -11.12
C GLN A 200 19.46 -3.22 -10.56
N THR A 201 19.21 -3.11 -9.26
CA THR A 201 18.03 -3.70 -8.59
C THR A 201 16.74 -3.29 -9.31
N ILE A 202 16.58 -2.00 -9.62
CA ILE A 202 15.43 -1.46 -10.40
C ILE A 202 15.34 -2.03 -11.83
N ARG A 203 16.46 -2.46 -12.45
CA ARG A 203 16.43 -3.13 -13.77
C ARG A 203 15.96 -4.58 -13.64
N ALA A 204 16.43 -5.31 -12.62
CA ALA A 204 16.10 -6.72 -12.42
C ALA A 204 14.70 -6.94 -11.82
N TYR A 205 14.18 -5.95 -11.07
CA TYR A 205 12.89 -6.03 -10.37
C TYR A 205 11.94 -4.87 -10.77
N PRO A 206 11.36 -4.89 -12.00
CA PRO A 206 10.41 -3.87 -12.45
C PRO A 206 9.13 -3.78 -11.61
N SER A 207 8.72 -4.91 -11.01
CA SER A 207 7.57 -5.05 -10.11
C SER A 207 7.77 -4.39 -8.73
N GLY A 208 8.95 -3.83 -8.45
CA GLY A 208 9.33 -3.38 -7.11
C GLY A 208 9.57 -4.55 -6.15
N GLY A 209 9.38 -4.32 -4.84
CA GLY A 209 9.54 -5.34 -3.80
C GLY A 209 10.83 -5.22 -2.96
N GLY A 210 11.79 -4.39 -3.40
CA GLY A 210 12.92 -3.95 -2.60
C GLY A 210 13.83 -5.06 -2.07
N ALA A 211 14.55 -4.76 -0.98
CA ALA A 211 15.46 -5.69 -0.34
C ALA A 211 14.78 -7.00 0.11
N TYR A 212 13.50 -6.96 0.51
CA TYR A 212 12.73 -8.13 0.94
C TYR A 212 12.65 -9.19 -0.18
N ILE A 213 12.12 -8.82 -1.35
CA ILE A 213 11.95 -9.75 -2.48
C ILE A 213 13.30 -10.19 -3.03
N VAL A 214 14.25 -9.26 -3.20
CA VAL A 214 15.60 -9.55 -3.71
C VAL A 214 16.33 -10.56 -2.81
N ALA A 215 16.28 -10.39 -1.49
CA ALA A 215 16.88 -11.33 -0.55
C ALA A 215 16.10 -12.67 -0.50
N LEU A 216 14.77 -12.64 -0.52
CA LEU A 216 13.92 -13.84 -0.47
C LEU A 216 14.16 -14.79 -1.66
N GLU A 217 14.21 -14.27 -2.89
CA GLU A 217 14.39 -15.08 -4.11
C GLU A 217 15.84 -15.52 -4.37
N ASN A 218 16.81 -14.71 -3.94
CA ASN A 218 18.22 -14.93 -4.28
C ASN A 218 19.01 -15.54 -3.13
N LEU A 219 18.75 -15.16 -1.88
CA LEU A 219 19.43 -15.71 -0.70
C LEU A 219 18.58 -16.75 0.02
N GLY A 220 17.26 -16.56 0.07
CA GLY A 220 16.29 -17.48 0.64
C GLY A 220 15.56 -16.92 1.86
N ARG A 221 14.68 -17.76 2.44
CA ARG A 221 13.69 -17.38 3.45
C ARG A 221 14.25 -16.61 4.66
N GLY A 222 15.38 -17.06 5.22
CA GLY A 222 15.99 -16.43 6.40
C GLY A 222 16.43 -14.99 6.11
N ALA A 223 17.23 -14.81 5.06
CA ALA A 223 17.70 -13.49 4.60
C ALA A 223 16.56 -12.57 4.18
N GLY A 224 15.54 -13.10 3.48
CA GLY A 224 14.31 -12.36 3.16
C GLY A 224 13.63 -11.82 4.43
N LEU A 225 13.44 -12.67 5.45
CA LEU A 225 12.84 -12.25 6.72
C LEU A 225 13.68 -11.25 7.50
N THR A 226 15.01 -11.36 7.49
CA THR A 226 15.89 -10.35 8.10
C THR A 226 15.78 -9.02 7.39
N ALA A 227 15.78 -8.99 6.05
CA ALA A 227 15.56 -7.76 5.28
C ALA A 227 14.15 -7.17 5.50
N GLY A 228 13.13 -8.02 5.62
CA GLY A 228 11.77 -7.60 5.94
C GLY A 228 11.63 -7.01 7.35
N ALA A 229 12.25 -7.66 8.36
CA ALA A 229 12.30 -7.13 9.73
C ALA A 229 13.06 -5.80 9.79
N ALA A 230 14.22 -5.71 9.12
CA ALA A 230 15.00 -4.49 9.01
C ALA A 230 14.17 -3.34 8.44
N LEU A 231 13.51 -3.54 7.29
CA LEU A 231 12.65 -2.53 6.66
C LEU A 231 11.44 -2.12 7.53
N LEU A 232 10.84 -3.03 8.30
CA LEU A 232 9.74 -2.64 9.21
C LEU A 232 10.23 -1.81 10.41
N VAL A 233 11.40 -2.11 10.98
CA VAL A 233 12.02 -1.29 12.04
C VAL A 233 12.45 0.06 11.48
N ASP A 234 13.09 0.06 10.33
CA ASP A 234 13.53 1.22 9.56
C ASP A 234 12.39 2.23 9.32
N TYR A 235 11.28 1.81 8.71
CA TYR A 235 10.13 2.71 8.50
C TYR A 235 9.54 3.30 9.80
N VAL A 236 9.56 2.57 10.92
CA VAL A 236 9.13 3.10 12.23
C VAL A 236 10.11 4.17 12.73
N LEU A 237 11.41 3.95 12.53
CA LEU A 237 12.46 4.89 12.88
C LEU A 237 12.44 6.13 11.96
N THR A 238 12.24 6.01 10.64
CA THR A 238 12.04 7.15 9.73
C THR A 238 10.91 8.07 10.21
N VAL A 239 9.73 7.54 10.59
CA VAL A 239 8.64 8.40 11.13
C VAL A 239 9.07 9.10 12.41
N SER A 240 9.81 8.41 13.28
CA SER A 240 10.26 8.96 14.57
C SER A 240 11.33 10.03 14.40
N VAL A 241 12.40 9.73 13.65
CA VAL A 241 13.54 10.61 13.33
C VAL A 241 13.06 11.83 12.54
N SER A 242 12.34 11.64 11.44
CA SER A 242 12.00 12.76 10.55
C SER A 242 10.91 13.66 11.14
N VAL A 243 10.02 13.14 12.00
CA VAL A 243 9.15 14.04 12.79
C VAL A 243 9.92 14.77 13.88
N ALA A 244 10.83 14.09 14.62
CA ALA A 244 11.66 14.74 15.64
C ALA A 244 12.52 15.86 15.04
N ALA A 245 13.18 15.62 13.90
CA ALA A 245 13.98 16.63 13.20
C ALA A 245 13.11 17.73 12.57
N GLY A 246 11.91 17.40 12.07
CA GLY A 246 10.94 18.40 11.61
C GLY A 246 10.46 19.33 12.73
N ILE A 247 10.33 18.82 13.96
CA ILE A 247 10.08 19.62 15.15
C ILE A 247 11.33 20.41 15.56
N ALA A 248 12.54 19.83 15.51
CA ALA A 248 13.79 20.54 15.82
C ALA A 248 14.02 21.78 14.93
N ALA A 249 13.64 21.72 13.66
CA ALA A 249 13.63 22.87 12.76
C ALA A 249 12.61 23.96 13.20
N VAL A 250 11.40 23.55 13.61
CA VAL A 250 10.37 24.46 14.14
C VAL A 250 10.80 25.10 15.47
N THR A 251 11.44 24.36 16.38
CA THR A 251 11.92 24.89 17.66
C THR A 251 13.18 25.73 17.50
N SER A 252 14.07 25.42 16.55
CA SER A 252 15.19 26.31 16.17
C SER A 252 14.67 27.70 15.74
N ALA A 253 13.55 27.74 15.01
CA ALA A 253 12.90 28.98 14.58
C ALA A 253 12.08 29.67 15.68
N ILE A 254 11.53 28.92 16.64
CA ILE A 254 10.67 29.40 17.73
C ILE A 254 11.08 28.70 19.04
N PRO A 255 12.13 29.16 19.74
CA PRO A 255 12.72 28.45 20.89
C PRO A 255 11.74 28.19 22.05
N GLY A 256 10.75 29.07 22.25
CA GLY A 256 9.69 28.88 23.26
C GLY A 256 8.75 27.68 23.02
N LEU A 257 8.95 26.91 21.95
CA LEU A 257 8.28 25.62 21.71
C LEU A 257 9.14 24.40 22.10
N HIS A 258 10.39 24.57 22.54
CA HIS A 258 11.32 23.46 22.74
C HIS A 258 10.83 22.44 23.79
N ASP A 259 10.35 22.88 24.95
CA ASP A 259 9.76 22.02 25.98
C ASP A 259 8.56 21.19 25.48
N PHE A 260 7.86 21.69 24.47
CA PHE A 260 6.69 21.04 23.88
C PHE A 260 7.04 20.09 22.73
N ARG A 261 8.33 19.83 22.46
CA ARG A 261 8.79 19.01 21.31
C ARG A 261 8.14 17.61 21.24
N VAL A 262 7.92 16.94 22.38
CA VAL A 262 7.25 15.62 22.42
C VAL A 262 5.74 15.72 22.13
N PRO A 263 4.94 16.54 22.83
CA PRO A 263 3.55 16.81 22.45
C PRO A 263 3.36 17.22 20.99
N LEU A 264 4.22 18.09 20.46
CA LEU A 264 4.18 18.55 19.07
C LEU A 264 4.51 17.40 18.08
N GLY A 265 5.54 16.59 18.38
CA GLY A 265 5.91 15.44 17.55
C GLY A 265 4.82 14.36 17.51
N VAL A 266 4.24 14.01 18.65
CA VAL A 266 3.10 13.06 18.71
C VAL A 266 1.87 13.62 17.96
N SER A 267 1.61 14.92 18.07
CA SER A 267 0.54 15.59 17.33
C SER A 267 0.79 15.60 15.81
N ALA A 268 2.03 15.83 15.37
CA ALA A 268 2.42 15.75 13.96
C ALA A 268 2.26 14.32 13.41
N ILE A 269 2.68 13.29 14.16
CA ILE A 269 2.43 11.87 13.82
C ILE A 269 0.92 11.63 13.67
N ALA A 270 0.09 12.10 14.60
CA ALA A 270 -1.36 11.95 14.52
C ALA A 270 -1.97 12.65 13.29
N LEU A 271 -1.52 13.86 12.94
CA LEU A 271 -1.98 14.59 11.76
C LEU A 271 -1.58 13.89 10.44
N ILE A 272 -0.32 13.41 10.33
CA ILE A 272 0.14 12.64 9.16
C ILE A 272 -0.62 11.31 9.04
N THR A 273 -0.89 10.65 10.17
CA THR A 273 -1.72 9.43 10.25
C THR A 273 -3.13 9.69 9.75
N LEU A 274 -3.79 10.74 10.25
CA LEU A 274 -5.12 11.16 9.81
C LEU A 274 -5.14 11.48 8.31
N GLY A 275 -4.11 12.14 7.76
CA GLY A 275 -3.98 12.40 6.33
C GLY A 275 -3.87 11.13 5.46
N ASN A 276 -3.11 10.14 5.94
CA ASN A 276 -2.96 8.85 5.27
C ASN A 276 -4.22 7.99 5.35
N LEU A 277 -4.88 7.94 6.52
CA LEU A 277 -6.19 7.30 6.69
C LEU A 277 -7.30 7.99 5.87
N ARG A 278 -7.19 9.32 5.69
CA ARG A 278 -8.03 10.12 4.78
C ARG A 278 -7.65 9.99 3.30
N GLY A 279 -6.72 9.12 2.94
CA GLY A 279 -6.39 8.85 1.54
C GLY A 279 -5.97 10.10 0.75
N ILE A 280 -5.34 11.09 1.41
CA ILE A 280 -4.88 12.34 0.76
C ILE A 280 -3.83 12.06 -0.35
N ARG A 281 -3.37 10.81 -0.46
CA ARG A 281 -2.55 10.21 -1.52
C ARG A 281 -2.87 10.64 -2.97
N GLU A 282 -4.13 10.95 -3.31
CA GLU A 282 -4.53 11.48 -4.63
C GLU A 282 -3.93 12.89 -4.92
N ALA A 283 -3.44 13.62 -3.90
CA ALA A 283 -2.92 14.98 -4.02
C ALA A 283 -1.43 15.05 -4.44
N GLY A 284 -1.00 14.22 -5.41
CA GLY A 284 0.41 14.08 -5.82
C GLY A 284 1.09 15.35 -6.39
N THR A 285 0.35 16.44 -6.63
CA THR A 285 0.91 17.77 -6.92
C THR A 285 1.19 18.58 -5.64
N LEU A 286 0.32 18.44 -4.64
CA LEU A 286 0.34 19.21 -3.39
C LEU A 286 1.47 18.71 -2.48
N PHE A 287 1.76 17.41 -2.49
CA PHE A 287 2.97 16.83 -1.89
C PHE A 287 4.28 17.16 -2.63
N ALA A 288 4.24 17.62 -3.88
CA ALA A 288 5.46 17.89 -4.63
C ALA A 288 6.06 19.28 -4.34
N LEU A 289 5.21 20.25 -3.95
CA LEU A 289 5.61 21.64 -3.71
C LEU A 289 6.62 21.77 -2.56
N PRO A 290 6.43 21.16 -1.37
CA PRO A 290 7.39 21.30 -0.26
C PRO A 290 8.79 20.80 -0.59
N THR A 291 8.93 19.65 -1.25
CA THR A 291 10.25 19.10 -1.61
C THR A 291 10.99 20.01 -2.57
N TYR A 292 10.31 20.57 -3.57
CA TYR A 292 10.94 21.52 -4.50
C TYR A 292 11.26 22.87 -3.85
N PHE A 293 10.44 23.34 -2.92
CA PHE A 293 10.72 24.54 -2.13
C PHE A 293 11.92 24.35 -1.19
N PHE A 294 12.06 23.17 -0.56
CA PHE A 294 13.24 22.80 0.22
C PHE A 294 14.50 22.70 -0.65
N ILE A 295 14.46 21.96 -1.77
CA ILE A 295 15.60 21.85 -2.69
C ILE A 295 16.04 23.24 -3.16
N LEU A 296 15.11 24.11 -3.55
CA LEU A 296 15.43 25.45 -4.02
C LEU A 296 16.04 26.31 -2.89
N SER A 297 15.36 26.42 -1.74
CA SER A 297 15.81 27.28 -0.63
C SER A 297 17.15 26.82 -0.05
N MET A 298 17.34 25.52 0.19
CA MET A 298 18.63 24.96 0.64
C MET A 298 19.72 25.15 -0.42
N SER A 299 19.42 24.96 -1.72
CA SER A 299 20.40 25.25 -2.78
C SER A 299 20.77 26.73 -2.85
N THR A 300 19.82 27.64 -2.64
CA THR A 300 20.09 29.09 -2.57
C THR A 300 20.97 29.42 -1.37
N VAL A 301 20.68 28.88 -0.18
CA VAL A 301 21.53 29.05 1.02
C VAL A 301 22.95 28.54 0.76
N ILE A 302 23.10 27.37 0.13
CA ILE A 302 24.42 26.81 -0.21
C ILE A 302 25.16 27.70 -1.23
N VAL A 303 24.51 28.11 -2.31
CA VAL A 303 25.16 28.94 -3.35
C VAL A 303 25.53 30.33 -2.81
N VAL A 304 24.65 31.00 -2.07
CA VAL A 304 24.94 32.32 -1.49
C VAL A 304 26.01 32.23 -0.41
N GLY A 305 26.00 31.19 0.43
CA GLY A 305 27.06 30.94 1.41
C GLY A 305 28.41 30.68 0.75
N ILE A 306 28.48 29.90 -0.34
CA ILE A 306 29.73 29.69 -1.09
C ILE A 306 30.21 31.01 -1.73
N VAL A 307 29.30 31.84 -2.24
CA VAL A 307 29.65 33.18 -2.76
C VAL A 307 30.21 34.09 -1.66
N ARG A 308 29.61 34.11 -0.46
CA ARG A 308 30.15 34.86 0.69
C ARG A 308 31.59 34.44 1.04
N VAL A 309 31.82 33.14 1.17
CA VAL A 309 33.16 32.57 1.42
C VAL A 309 34.15 32.90 0.28
N ALA A 310 33.68 33.02 -0.96
CA ALA A 310 34.50 33.38 -2.11
C ALA A 310 34.88 34.87 -2.18
N ILE A 311 34.03 35.77 -1.67
CA ILE A 311 34.30 37.23 -1.63
C ILE A 311 34.94 37.71 -0.32
N GLY A 312 35.08 36.82 0.69
CA GLY A 312 35.62 37.17 2.01
C GLY A 312 34.58 37.69 3.01
N ASP A 313 33.29 37.53 2.73
CA ASP A 313 32.15 37.88 3.59
C ASP A 313 31.80 36.71 4.54
N ALA A 314 32.82 36.00 5.05
CA ALA A 314 32.70 34.86 5.96
C ALA A 314 33.94 34.74 6.86
N PRO A 315 33.86 34.09 8.04
CA PRO A 315 35.00 33.95 8.95
C PRO A 315 36.14 33.06 8.41
N GLY A 316 35.81 32.10 7.53
CA GLY A 316 36.75 31.25 6.81
C GLY A 316 36.86 31.62 5.32
N SER A 317 37.70 30.89 4.59
CA SER A 317 37.96 31.11 3.16
C SER A 317 37.72 29.84 2.35
N LEU A 318 37.79 29.93 1.01
CA LEU A 318 37.65 28.76 0.13
C LEU A 318 38.65 27.63 0.42
N LEU A 319 39.82 27.96 1.00
CA LEU A 319 40.88 27.01 1.35
C LEU A 319 40.93 26.72 2.87
N HIS A 320 40.93 27.76 3.71
CA HIS A 320 41.10 27.65 5.16
C HIS A 320 39.75 27.66 5.90
N GLU A 321 39.61 26.79 6.90
CA GLU A 321 38.45 26.76 7.79
C GLU A 321 38.42 27.95 8.74
N ALA A 322 37.24 28.27 9.23
CA ALA A 322 37.10 29.25 10.31
C ALA A 322 37.55 28.65 11.65
N PRO A 323 38.05 29.47 12.59
CA PRO A 323 38.09 29.07 14.01
C PRO A 323 36.69 28.67 14.48
N PRO A 324 36.54 27.64 15.34
CA PRO A 324 35.23 27.23 15.82
C PRO A 324 34.59 28.33 16.70
N GLU A 325 33.29 28.57 16.53
CA GLU A 325 32.52 29.61 17.25
C GLU A 325 32.73 29.58 18.78
N ARG A 326 32.87 28.37 19.34
CA ARG A 326 33.15 28.12 20.74
C ARG A 326 34.27 27.09 20.86
N GLN A 327 35.26 27.40 21.69
CA GLN A 327 36.29 26.42 22.03
C GLN A 327 35.72 25.41 23.02
N MET A 328 35.71 24.14 22.64
CA MET A 328 35.33 23.03 23.52
C MET A 328 36.51 22.08 23.68
N LEU A 329 36.90 21.84 24.93
CA LEU A 329 38.00 20.94 25.28
C LEU A 329 37.64 19.48 24.94
N ALA A 330 38.64 18.70 24.54
CA ALA A 330 38.45 17.29 24.23
C ALA A 330 38.05 16.49 25.48
N THR A 331 36.92 15.79 25.43
CA THR A 331 36.49 14.84 26.46
C THR A 331 37.03 13.44 26.20
N GLN A 332 37.42 13.14 24.96
CA GLN A 332 38.03 11.89 24.51
C GLN A 332 39.17 12.17 23.53
N GLY A 333 40.15 11.27 23.45
CA GLY A 333 41.22 11.38 22.46
C GLY A 333 40.71 11.17 21.03
N LEU A 334 41.22 11.95 20.07
CA LEU A 334 41.01 11.67 18.65
C LEU A 334 41.58 10.29 18.32
N THR A 335 40.74 9.38 17.84
CA THR A 335 41.12 8.02 17.47
C THR A 335 40.44 7.59 16.17
N LEU A 336 41.02 6.61 15.48
CA LEU A 336 40.37 6.00 14.31
C LEU A 336 38.98 5.42 14.66
N PHE A 337 38.79 4.95 15.89
CA PHE A 337 37.48 4.51 16.38
C PHE A 337 36.45 5.65 16.45
N LEU A 338 36.86 6.85 16.92
CA LEU A 338 35.99 8.03 16.93
C LEU A 338 35.68 8.52 15.51
N LEU A 339 36.65 8.52 14.60
CA LEU A 339 36.43 8.85 13.18
C LEU A 339 35.45 7.87 12.51
N MET A 340 35.59 6.56 12.77
CA MET A 340 34.64 5.54 12.32
C MET A 340 33.25 5.73 12.93
N ARG A 341 33.15 6.15 14.20
CA ARG A 341 31.88 6.46 14.87
C ARG A 341 31.19 7.70 14.28
N ALA A 342 31.96 8.74 13.93
CA ALA A 342 31.44 9.96 13.30
C ALA A 342 30.94 9.67 11.87
N PHE A 343 31.71 8.90 11.09
CA PHE A 343 31.28 8.35 9.81
C PHE A 343 30.00 7.49 9.95
N SER A 344 29.89 6.68 11.00
CA SER A 344 28.69 5.90 11.35
C SER A 344 27.48 6.73 11.82
N SER A 345 27.64 8.04 12.05
CA SER A 345 26.53 8.97 12.26
C SER A 345 26.15 9.66 10.95
N GLY A 346 27.13 10.22 10.23
CA GLY A 346 26.91 10.81 8.91
C GLY A 346 26.37 9.85 7.85
N SER A 347 26.60 8.54 8.00
CA SER A 347 26.02 7.52 7.10
C SER A 347 24.49 7.47 7.11
N ALA A 348 23.82 8.15 8.04
CA ALA A 348 22.38 8.40 7.99
C ALA A 348 21.95 9.23 6.76
N ALA A 349 22.86 9.94 6.09
CA ALA A 349 22.59 10.59 4.80
C ALA A 349 22.19 9.62 3.67
N LEU A 350 22.36 8.29 3.83
CA LEU A 350 22.08 7.28 2.80
C LEU A 350 20.68 6.66 2.86
N THR A 351 19.88 6.96 3.87
CA THR A 351 18.56 6.35 4.04
C THR A 351 17.54 6.93 3.05
N GLY A 352 16.43 6.25 2.82
CA GLY A 352 15.41 6.69 1.86
C GLY A 352 15.80 6.48 0.38
N ILE A 353 17.05 6.14 0.06
CA ILE A 353 17.50 5.89 -1.33
C ILE A 353 16.72 4.71 -1.95
N GLU A 354 16.44 3.70 -1.15
CA GLU A 354 15.65 2.52 -1.51
C GLU A 354 14.16 2.82 -1.76
N ALA A 355 13.60 3.95 -1.30
CA ALA A 355 12.21 4.33 -1.52
C ALA A 355 11.82 4.39 -3.01
N ILE A 356 12.71 4.93 -3.88
CA ILE A 356 12.50 4.91 -5.34
C ILE A 356 12.51 3.47 -5.89
N SER A 357 13.31 2.58 -5.32
CA SER A 357 13.38 1.16 -5.73
C SER A 357 12.17 0.35 -5.29
N ASN A 358 11.53 0.75 -4.18
CA ASN A 358 10.25 0.20 -3.73
C ASN A 358 9.09 0.75 -4.59
N GLY A 359 9.19 2.01 -5.05
CA GLY A 359 8.15 2.74 -5.77
C GLY A 359 8.06 2.54 -7.29
N VAL A 360 8.87 1.67 -7.91
CA VAL A 360 8.98 1.52 -9.38
C VAL A 360 7.62 1.39 -10.11
N PRO A 361 6.64 0.58 -9.66
CA PRO A 361 5.35 0.44 -10.35
C PRO A 361 4.46 1.69 -10.35
N ALA A 362 4.78 2.70 -9.52
CA ALA A 362 4.03 3.95 -9.44
C ALA A 362 4.42 4.96 -10.53
N PHE A 363 5.51 4.73 -11.27
CA PHE A 363 5.95 5.61 -12.36
C PHE A 363 5.06 5.47 -13.60
N LYS A 364 5.00 6.52 -14.44
CA LYS A 364 4.51 6.38 -15.82
C LYS A 364 5.48 5.55 -16.66
N SER A 365 4.93 4.73 -17.54
CA SER A 365 5.71 3.92 -18.48
C SER A 365 6.56 4.81 -19.41
N PRO A 366 7.80 4.42 -19.76
CA PRO A 366 8.50 3.23 -19.30
C PRO A 366 9.01 3.39 -17.86
N GLU A 367 8.55 2.52 -16.95
CA GLU A 367 8.73 2.68 -15.50
C GLU A 367 10.20 2.58 -15.07
N VAL A 368 10.89 1.50 -15.46
CA VAL A 368 12.29 1.22 -15.10
C VAL A 368 13.26 2.33 -15.54
N PRO A 369 13.25 2.84 -16.79
CA PRO A 369 14.06 4.00 -17.17
C PRO A 369 13.74 5.25 -16.35
N ASN A 370 12.46 5.56 -16.15
CA ASN A 370 12.06 6.75 -15.40
C ASN A 370 12.54 6.69 -13.94
N ALA A 371 12.36 5.56 -13.25
CA ALA A 371 12.86 5.34 -11.89
C ALA A 371 14.40 5.43 -11.81
N ARG A 372 15.13 4.82 -12.75
CA ARG A 372 16.62 4.84 -12.79
C ARG A 372 17.20 6.22 -13.08
N THR A 373 16.49 7.09 -13.81
CA THR A 373 16.86 8.50 -13.99
C THR A 373 16.54 9.32 -12.75
N THR A 374 15.35 9.15 -12.15
CA THR A 374 14.95 9.85 -10.92
C THR A 374 15.88 9.54 -9.75
N MET A 375 16.32 8.27 -9.60
CA MET A 375 17.32 7.86 -8.61
C MET A 375 18.70 8.53 -8.82
N THR A 376 19.17 8.70 -10.06
CA THR A 376 20.41 9.46 -10.33
C THR A 376 20.25 10.94 -9.99
N ALA A 377 19.12 11.56 -10.34
CA ALA A 377 18.86 12.96 -10.02
C ALA A 377 18.80 13.21 -8.51
N MET A 378 18.08 12.36 -7.77
CA MET A 378 18.05 12.37 -6.30
C MET A 378 19.46 12.30 -5.71
N ALA A 379 20.27 11.31 -6.11
CA ALA A 379 21.61 11.13 -5.56
C ALA A 379 22.54 12.32 -5.85
N GLY A 380 22.43 12.93 -7.04
CA GLY A 380 23.19 14.15 -7.37
C GLY A 380 22.79 15.34 -6.50
N ILE A 381 21.49 15.56 -6.30
CA ILE A 381 20.99 16.63 -5.42
C ILE A 381 21.40 16.36 -3.97
N LEU A 382 21.24 15.13 -3.48
CA LEU A 382 21.62 14.73 -2.12
C LEU A 382 23.10 14.99 -1.83
N ILE A 383 24.00 14.57 -2.74
CA ILE A 383 25.44 14.80 -2.61
C ILE A 383 25.75 16.30 -2.61
N PHE A 384 25.11 17.09 -3.49
CA PHE A 384 25.28 18.54 -3.52
C PHE A 384 24.83 19.22 -2.22
N LEU A 385 23.64 18.87 -1.70
CA LEU A 385 23.12 19.45 -0.46
C LEU A 385 24.01 19.08 0.74
N PHE A 386 24.31 17.80 0.91
CA PHE A 386 25.07 17.29 2.05
C PHE A 386 26.54 17.76 2.07
N LEU A 387 27.23 17.78 0.92
CA LEU A 387 28.57 18.34 0.84
C LEU A 387 28.56 19.86 0.98
N GLY A 388 27.55 20.56 0.44
CA GLY A 388 27.39 22.01 0.56
C GLY A 388 27.20 22.48 2.01
N ILE A 389 26.30 21.83 2.75
CA ILE A 389 26.07 22.10 4.18
C ILE A 389 27.34 21.80 4.98
N THR A 390 28.00 20.65 4.73
CA THR A 390 29.22 20.27 5.46
C THR A 390 30.39 21.23 5.18
N PHE A 391 30.59 21.64 3.93
CA PHE A 391 31.61 22.63 3.56
C PHE A 391 31.35 23.97 4.25
N LEU A 392 30.14 24.52 4.14
CA LEU A 392 29.84 25.82 4.74
C LEU A 392 29.92 25.78 6.27
N THR A 393 29.54 24.67 6.90
CA THR A 393 29.73 24.48 8.34
C THR A 393 31.19 24.71 8.75
N SER A 394 32.17 24.14 8.05
CA SER A 394 33.59 24.36 8.39
C SER A 394 34.17 25.69 7.90
N ARG A 395 33.50 26.38 6.96
CA ARG A 395 33.88 27.76 6.55
C ARG A 395 33.24 28.87 7.39
N PHE A 396 32.17 28.59 8.13
CA PHE A 396 31.62 29.48 9.16
C PHE A 396 32.04 29.10 10.59
N GLY A 397 32.56 27.88 10.81
CA GLY A 397 33.09 27.43 12.10
C GLY A 397 32.01 26.93 13.07
N PHE A 398 30.83 26.56 12.54
CA PHE A 398 29.65 26.25 13.36
C PHE A 398 29.88 25.06 14.30
N VAL A 399 29.56 25.26 15.58
CA VAL A 399 29.55 24.21 16.61
C VAL A 399 28.09 23.81 16.90
N PRO A 400 27.76 22.51 17.00
CA PRO A 400 26.41 22.07 17.40
C PRO A 400 25.99 22.58 18.78
N GLU A 401 24.70 22.85 18.96
CA GLU A 401 24.08 23.26 20.23
C GLU A 401 22.76 22.49 20.43
N GLU A 402 22.28 22.38 21.67
CA GLU A 402 21.09 21.56 21.97
C GLU A 402 19.76 22.18 21.50
N ASP A 403 19.69 23.52 21.42
CA ASP A 403 18.47 24.27 21.09
C ASP A 403 18.35 24.70 19.60
N GLU A 404 19.46 24.72 18.84
CA GLU A 404 19.47 25.20 17.45
C GLU A 404 20.32 24.34 16.51
N THR A 405 19.66 23.82 15.48
CA THR A 405 20.30 22.99 14.43
C THR A 405 21.33 23.77 13.59
N ILE A 406 22.34 23.07 13.09
CA ILE A 406 23.37 23.57 12.16
C ILE A 406 22.74 24.13 10.88
N VAL A 407 21.66 23.49 10.41
CA VAL A 407 20.83 23.99 9.31
C VAL A 407 20.21 25.35 9.65
N SER A 408 19.73 25.54 10.88
CA SER A 408 19.24 26.85 11.32
C SER A 408 20.34 27.90 11.44
N LYS A 409 21.51 27.57 12.02
CA LYS A 409 22.67 28.47 12.03
C LYS A 409 23.04 28.94 10.62
N LEU A 410 23.18 28.00 9.68
CA LEU A 410 23.51 28.29 8.28
C LEU A 410 22.45 29.18 7.60
N GLY A 411 21.17 28.92 7.84
CA GLY A 411 20.08 29.76 7.33
C GLY A 411 20.06 31.15 7.95
N ALA A 412 20.28 31.26 9.25
CA ALA A 412 20.27 32.52 10.00
C ALA A 412 21.45 33.42 9.60
N GLU A 413 22.62 32.84 9.39
CA GLU A 413 23.83 33.52 8.94
C GLU A 413 23.69 34.00 7.48
N VAL A 414 23.39 33.08 6.55
CA VAL A 414 23.37 33.39 5.12
C VAL A 414 22.20 34.29 4.72
N LEU A 415 21.01 34.13 5.32
CA LEU A 415 19.82 34.90 4.95
C LEU A 415 19.53 36.08 5.90
N GLY A 416 20.07 36.07 7.11
CA GLY A 416 19.58 36.88 8.25
C GLY A 416 18.27 36.32 8.83
N ARG A 417 18.01 36.51 10.13
CA ARG A 417 16.74 36.10 10.79
C ARG A 417 15.54 36.96 10.37
N ASN A 418 15.15 36.83 9.10
CA ASN A 418 14.04 37.53 8.46
C ASN A 418 13.06 36.54 7.79
N VAL A 419 12.14 37.04 6.97
CA VAL A 419 11.10 36.24 6.27
C VAL A 419 11.70 35.09 5.43
N LEU A 420 12.89 35.25 4.85
CA LEU A 420 13.55 34.19 4.07
C LEU A 420 14.03 33.05 4.98
N TYR A 421 14.63 33.37 6.14
CA TYR A 421 15.00 32.38 7.15
C TYR A 421 13.79 31.58 7.66
N TYR A 422 12.69 32.25 8.01
CA TYR A 422 11.46 31.56 8.44
C TYR A 422 10.86 30.71 7.31
N GLY A 423 10.89 31.18 6.06
CA GLY A 423 10.47 30.41 4.89
C GLY A 423 11.33 29.15 4.68
N TYR A 424 12.64 29.25 4.86
CA TYR A 424 13.60 28.14 4.79
C TYR A 424 13.42 27.12 5.94
N GLN A 425 13.11 27.58 7.16
CA GLN A 425 12.76 26.70 8.28
C GLN A 425 11.45 25.96 8.03
N VAL A 426 10.43 26.63 7.51
CA VAL A 426 9.19 26.00 7.07
C VAL A 426 9.44 24.98 5.95
N ALA A 427 10.32 25.27 4.99
CA ALA A 427 10.70 24.32 3.93
C ALA A 427 11.35 23.05 4.51
N THR A 428 12.28 23.23 5.46
CA THR A 428 12.99 22.15 6.15
C THR A 428 12.04 21.28 6.97
N ALA A 429 11.21 21.89 7.82
CA ALA A 429 10.20 21.17 8.60
C ALA A 429 9.20 20.39 7.71
N LEU A 430 8.71 21.01 6.63
CA LEU A 430 7.76 20.36 5.72
C LEU A 430 8.37 19.19 4.94
N VAL A 431 9.64 19.26 4.51
CA VAL A 431 10.27 18.10 3.83
C VAL A 431 10.51 16.94 4.81
N LEU A 432 10.80 17.24 6.07
CA LEU A 432 10.99 16.23 7.14
C LEU A 432 9.66 15.57 7.55
N PHE A 433 8.56 16.32 7.63
CA PHE A 433 7.22 15.71 7.77
C PHE A 433 6.79 14.92 6.52
N LEU A 434 7.26 15.29 5.33
CA LEU A 434 7.03 14.54 4.10
C LEU A 434 7.90 13.27 4.00
N ALA A 435 9.12 13.28 4.56
CA ALA A 435 9.95 12.10 4.71
C ALA A 435 9.26 11.02 5.55
N ALA A 436 8.67 11.39 6.69
CA ALA A 436 7.82 10.49 7.49
C ALA A 436 6.64 9.90 6.67
N ASN A 437 6.08 10.65 5.71
CA ASN A 437 5.04 10.15 4.81
C ASN A 437 5.53 9.01 3.89
N THR A 438 6.82 8.93 3.55
CA THR A 438 7.41 7.83 2.77
C THR A 438 7.22 6.48 3.49
N SER A 439 7.33 6.46 4.82
CA SER A 439 7.07 5.26 5.62
C SER A 439 5.60 4.85 5.62
N TYR A 440 4.66 5.79 5.70
CA TYR A 440 3.23 5.48 5.53
C TYR A 440 2.90 4.97 4.12
N ASN A 441 3.73 5.29 3.12
CA ASN A 441 3.63 4.73 1.78
C ASN A 441 4.24 3.32 1.66
N GLY A 442 5.31 3.01 2.40
CA GLY A 442 6.11 1.78 2.29
C GLY A 442 5.82 0.65 3.29
N PHE A 443 5.68 0.97 4.59
CA PHE A 443 5.43 -0.02 5.66
C PHE A 443 4.13 -0.80 5.45
N PRO A 444 2.97 -0.17 5.15
CA PRO A 444 1.71 -0.93 5.10
C PRO A 444 1.65 -1.93 3.92
N PRO A 445 2.15 -1.61 2.69
CA PRO A 445 2.35 -2.63 1.65
C PRO A 445 3.32 -3.75 2.04
N LEU A 446 4.45 -3.47 2.69
CA LEU A 446 5.39 -4.51 3.12
C LEU A 446 4.75 -5.44 4.17
N ALA A 447 4.04 -4.88 5.15
CA ALA A 447 3.29 -5.65 6.14
C ALA A 447 2.20 -6.53 5.47
N ALA A 448 1.54 -6.02 4.42
CA ALA A 448 0.57 -6.79 3.65
C ALA A 448 1.18 -7.96 2.84
N ILE A 449 2.40 -7.80 2.33
CA ILE A 449 3.17 -8.88 1.66
C ILE A 449 3.54 -9.96 2.70
N LEU A 450 4.17 -9.56 3.82
CA LEU A 450 4.52 -10.47 4.92
C LEU A 450 3.31 -11.21 5.52
N ALA A 451 2.12 -10.59 5.52
CA ALA A 451 0.88 -11.24 5.95
C ALA A 451 0.38 -12.30 4.94
N ARG A 452 0.48 -12.04 3.63
CA ARG A 452 0.17 -13.03 2.57
C ARG A 452 1.12 -14.22 2.63
N ASP A 453 2.40 -13.96 2.91
CA ASP A 453 3.44 -15.00 3.09
C ASP A 453 3.32 -15.77 4.42
N ARG A 454 2.28 -15.51 5.23
CA ARG A 454 1.97 -16.11 6.54
C ARG A 454 3.00 -15.81 7.65
N PHE A 455 3.66 -14.66 7.62
CA PHE A 455 4.57 -14.21 8.69
C PHE A 455 3.96 -13.15 9.61
N LEU A 456 3.05 -12.31 9.10
CA LEU A 456 2.25 -11.38 9.90
C LEU A 456 0.80 -11.86 10.01
N PRO A 457 0.01 -11.33 10.98
CA PRO A 457 -1.41 -11.64 11.08
C PRO A 457 -2.13 -11.29 9.77
N ARG A 458 -3.02 -12.17 9.29
CA ARG A 458 -3.84 -11.93 8.07
C ARG A 458 -4.54 -10.56 8.08
N GLN A 459 -4.81 -9.99 9.25
CA GLN A 459 -5.34 -8.64 9.42
C GLN A 459 -4.56 -7.53 8.69
N PHE A 460 -3.27 -7.70 8.39
CA PHE A 460 -2.46 -6.70 7.67
C PHE A 460 -2.57 -6.79 6.14
N SER A 461 -3.05 -7.90 5.56
CA SER A 461 -3.23 -8.01 4.10
C SER A 461 -4.51 -7.37 3.58
N PHE A 462 -5.45 -6.99 4.46
CA PHE A 462 -6.70 -6.32 4.08
C PHE A 462 -6.52 -4.82 3.88
N ARG A 463 -7.12 -4.30 2.81
CA ARG A 463 -7.30 -2.85 2.57
C ARG A 463 -8.67 -2.45 3.09
N GLY A 464 -8.75 -1.32 3.79
CA GLY A 464 -10.02 -0.77 4.28
C GLY A 464 -10.82 -0.01 3.21
N ASP A 465 -11.93 0.59 3.62
CA ASP A 465 -12.95 1.27 2.80
C ASP A 465 -12.40 2.37 1.83
N ARG A 466 -11.16 2.83 2.03
CA ARG A 466 -10.45 3.82 1.19
C ARG A 466 -9.18 3.25 0.53
N LEU A 467 -9.14 1.93 0.33
CA LEU A 467 -8.06 1.16 -0.32
C LEU A 467 -6.67 1.24 0.36
N ALA A 468 -6.57 1.91 1.51
CA ALA A 468 -5.39 1.94 2.37
C ALA A 468 -5.34 0.73 3.34
N TYR A 469 -4.14 0.26 3.69
CA TYR A 469 -3.94 -0.79 4.69
C TYR A 469 -3.99 -0.19 6.10
N SER A 470 -5.18 0.18 6.59
CA SER A 470 -5.36 0.95 7.83
C SER A 470 -4.69 0.34 9.05
N ASN A 471 -4.67 -0.99 9.18
CA ASN A 471 -3.99 -1.68 10.29
C ASN A 471 -2.47 -1.44 10.29
N GLY A 472 -1.84 -1.43 9.11
CA GLY A 472 -0.41 -1.12 8.97
C GLY A 472 -0.12 0.36 9.27
N ILE A 473 -1.00 1.27 8.85
CA ILE A 473 -0.90 2.71 9.15
C ILE A 473 -0.99 2.96 10.67
N MET A 474 -1.98 2.34 11.35
CA MET A 474 -2.15 2.49 12.80
C MET A 474 -1.01 1.88 13.61
N LEU A 475 -0.48 0.72 13.18
CA LEU A 475 0.68 0.10 13.85
C LEU A 475 1.93 0.97 13.72
N LEU A 476 2.21 1.48 12.50
CA LEU A 476 3.34 2.40 12.26
C LEU A 476 3.22 3.66 13.13
N ALA A 477 2.04 4.30 13.14
CA ALA A 477 1.78 5.50 13.92
C ALA A 477 1.96 5.28 15.42
N ALA A 478 1.41 4.19 15.97
CA ALA A 478 1.53 3.86 17.38
C ALA A 478 2.98 3.54 17.79
N ALA A 479 3.69 2.73 16.98
CA ALA A 479 5.08 2.39 17.24
C ALA A 479 6.00 3.61 17.19
N ALA A 480 5.83 4.49 16.19
CA ALA A 480 6.63 5.70 16.05
C ALA A 480 6.30 6.75 17.14
N ALA A 481 5.04 6.91 17.54
CA ALA A 481 4.67 7.82 18.62
C ALA A 481 5.23 7.36 19.98
N VAL A 482 5.19 6.05 20.27
CA VAL A 482 5.81 5.46 21.48
C VAL A 482 7.33 5.66 21.45
N LEU A 483 7.98 5.43 20.31
CA LEU A 483 9.43 5.52 20.18
C LEU A 483 9.91 6.99 20.27
N LEU A 484 9.24 7.92 19.59
CA LEU A 484 9.52 9.37 19.71
C LEU A 484 9.36 9.86 21.16
N ALA A 485 8.32 9.44 21.86
CA ALA A 485 8.10 9.81 23.26
C ALA A 485 9.14 9.17 24.21
N ALA A 486 9.49 7.90 24.01
CA ALA A 486 10.48 7.19 24.84
C ALA A 486 11.90 7.79 24.74
N PHE A 487 12.25 8.37 23.59
CA PHE A 487 13.52 9.08 23.37
C PHE A 487 13.42 10.60 23.54
N GLY A 488 12.33 11.11 24.14
CA GLY A 488 12.20 12.52 24.51
C GLY A 488 12.16 13.50 23.33
N GLY A 489 11.88 13.02 22.11
CA GLY A 489 11.93 13.78 20.87
C GLY A 489 13.34 14.11 20.35
N GLU A 490 14.40 13.51 20.90
CA GLU A 490 15.78 13.86 20.54
C GLU A 490 16.32 13.09 19.33
N VAL A 491 16.60 13.82 18.25
CA VAL A 491 17.12 13.31 16.97
C VAL A 491 18.37 12.45 17.16
N THR A 492 19.35 12.93 17.94
CA THR A 492 20.63 12.25 18.19
C THR A 492 20.52 10.96 19.01
N ARG A 493 19.42 10.76 19.77
CA ARG A 493 19.14 9.46 20.40
C ARG A 493 18.45 8.49 19.45
N LEU A 494 17.73 9.01 18.44
CA LEU A 494 16.98 8.22 17.46
C LEU A 494 17.86 7.71 16.29
N ILE A 495 18.78 8.53 15.77
CA ILE A 495 19.61 8.19 14.60
C ILE A 495 20.54 6.97 14.81
N PRO A 496 21.14 6.72 16.00
CA PRO A 496 21.92 5.50 16.26
C PRO A 496 21.13 4.19 16.07
N LEU A 497 19.82 4.21 16.27
CA LEU A 497 18.92 3.07 16.02
C LEU A 497 18.73 2.84 14.52
N TYR A 498 18.57 3.93 13.78
CA TYR A 498 18.11 4.00 12.39
C TYR A 498 19.11 3.38 11.41
N ALA A 499 20.36 3.84 11.44
CA ALA A 499 21.37 3.48 10.45
C ALA A 499 21.61 1.95 10.33
N PHE A 500 21.55 1.19 11.43
CA PHE A 500 21.86 -0.23 11.41
C PHE A 500 20.87 -1.06 10.55
N GLY A 501 19.57 -0.76 10.63
CA GLY A 501 18.54 -1.48 9.86
C GLY A 501 18.73 -1.31 8.34
N VAL A 502 18.97 -0.08 7.91
CA VAL A 502 19.21 0.27 6.50
C VAL A 502 20.43 -0.48 5.94
N PHE A 503 21.57 -0.45 6.62
CA PHE A 503 22.77 -1.12 6.11
C PHE A 503 22.68 -2.66 6.11
N VAL A 504 21.94 -3.28 7.04
CA VAL A 504 21.60 -4.71 6.97
C VAL A 504 20.71 -5.00 5.75
N SER A 505 19.65 -4.21 5.54
CA SER A 505 18.75 -4.30 4.38
C SER A 505 19.50 -4.17 3.05
N PHE A 506 20.39 -3.17 2.94
CA PHE A 506 21.23 -2.95 1.78
C PHE A 506 22.19 -4.12 1.53
N THR A 507 22.89 -4.59 2.56
CA THR A 507 23.85 -5.70 2.46
C THR A 507 23.18 -6.98 1.93
N LEU A 508 21.99 -7.30 2.45
CA LEU A 508 21.20 -8.46 2.01
C LEU A 508 20.67 -8.27 0.58
N SER A 509 20.21 -7.07 0.22
CA SER A 509 19.77 -6.76 -1.14
C SER A 509 20.91 -6.91 -2.16
N GLN A 510 22.08 -6.32 -1.88
CA GLN A 510 23.21 -6.37 -2.83
C GLN A 510 23.85 -7.76 -2.90
N SER A 511 23.91 -8.50 -1.79
CA SER A 511 24.31 -9.92 -1.78
C SER A 511 23.32 -10.79 -2.58
N GLY A 512 22.02 -10.46 -2.52
CA GLY A 512 21.00 -11.06 -3.39
C GLY A 512 21.26 -10.76 -4.87
N MET A 513 21.57 -9.51 -5.22
CA MET A 513 21.94 -9.12 -6.59
C MET A 513 23.22 -9.80 -7.10
N VAL A 514 24.23 -10.03 -6.24
CA VAL A 514 25.41 -10.84 -6.57
C VAL A 514 25.00 -12.26 -6.98
N ARG A 515 24.15 -12.94 -6.19
CA ARG A 515 23.67 -14.29 -6.52
C ARG A 515 22.72 -14.30 -7.73
N HIS A 516 21.95 -13.24 -7.96
CA HIS A 516 21.15 -13.03 -9.18
C HIS A 516 22.03 -12.98 -10.43
N TRP A 517 23.05 -12.11 -10.47
CA TRP A 517 23.93 -11.97 -11.64
C TRP A 517 24.72 -13.25 -11.95
N LEU A 518 25.16 -13.98 -10.92
CA LEU A 518 25.80 -15.30 -11.07
C LEU A 518 24.85 -16.38 -11.62
N ARG A 519 23.53 -16.25 -11.39
CA ARG A 519 22.50 -17.19 -11.85
C ARG A 519 22.07 -16.90 -13.29
N VAL A 520 21.74 -15.64 -13.62
CA VAL A 520 21.06 -15.27 -14.88
C VAL A 520 22.04 -14.97 -16.03
N LYS A 521 23.24 -14.43 -15.74
CA LYS A 521 24.34 -14.21 -16.72
C LYS A 521 23.98 -13.42 -18.01
N GLU A 522 23.01 -12.51 -17.93
CA GLU A 522 22.60 -11.61 -19.02
C GLU A 522 23.72 -10.73 -19.62
N ARG A 523 23.47 -10.10 -20.79
CA ARG A 523 24.38 -9.09 -21.36
C ARG A 523 24.68 -7.97 -20.34
N GLY A 524 25.94 -7.88 -19.92
CA GLY A 524 26.42 -6.95 -18.88
C GLY A 524 26.59 -7.56 -17.48
N TRP A 525 26.34 -8.87 -17.28
CA TRP A 525 26.36 -9.50 -15.94
C TRP A 525 27.67 -9.34 -15.17
N LYS A 526 28.83 -9.25 -15.83
CA LYS A 526 30.12 -9.00 -15.16
C LYS A 526 30.15 -7.63 -14.48
N THR A 527 29.72 -6.58 -15.18
CA THR A 527 29.58 -5.22 -14.63
C THR A 527 28.46 -5.15 -13.58
N GLY A 528 27.39 -5.95 -13.78
CA GLY A 528 26.36 -6.18 -12.79
C GLY A 528 26.93 -6.69 -11.46
N LEU A 529 27.62 -7.82 -11.55
CA LEU A 529 28.28 -8.52 -10.45
C LEU A 529 29.31 -7.64 -9.74
N MET A 530 30.19 -6.93 -10.46
CA MET A 530 31.23 -6.08 -9.84
C MET A 530 30.63 -4.95 -9.00
N ILE A 531 29.63 -4.24 -9.52
CA ILE A 531 28.96 -3.14 -8.79
C ILE A 531 28.14 -3.70 -7.62
N SER A 532 27.44 -4.83 -7.81
CA SER A 532 26.67 -5.49 -6.75
C SER A 532 27.58 -6.01 -5.62
N ALA A 533 28.76 -6.54 -5.95
CA ALA A 533 29.74 -7.01 -4.99
C ALA A 533 30.42 -5.85 -4.24
N LEU A 534 30.76 -4.77 -4.94
CA LEU A 534 31.28 -3.54 -4.31
C LEU A 534 30.23 -2.93 -3.37
N GLY A 535 28.96 -2.87 -3.78
CA GLY A 535 27.85 -2.43 -2.95
C GLY A 535 27.64 -3.31 -1.71
N ALA A 536 27.66 -4.64 -1.88
CA ALA A 536 27.56 -5.58 -0.77
C ALA A 536 28.73 -5.46 0.22
N ALA A 537 29.97 -5.39 -0.27
CA ALA A 537 31.16 -5.24 0.57
C ALA A 537 31.17 -3.90 1.32
N ALA A 538 30.91 -2.79 0.63
CA ALA A 538 30.87 -1.47 1.26
C ALA A 538 29.77 -1.37 2.32
N THR A 539 28.55 -1.85 2.02
CA THR A 539 27.44 -1.81 2.99
C THR A 539 27.63 -2.77 4.16
N ALA A 540 28.27 -3.93 3.95
CA ALA A 540 28.66 -4.84 5.02
C ALA A 540 29.71 -4.22 5.96
N VAL A 541 30.74 -3.56 5.42
CA VAL A 541 31.76 -2.86 6.22
C VAL A 541 31.11 -1.75 7.06
N VAL A 542 30.19 -0.97 6.49
CA VAL A 542 29.46 0.06 7.25
C VAL A 542 28.55 -0.56 8.33
N ALA A 543 27.85 -1.66 8.04
CA ALA A 543 27.05 -2.38 9.04
C ALA A 543 27.91 -2.89 10.22
N VAL A 544 29.11 -3.41 9.95
CA VAL A 544 30.07 -3.84 10.98
C VAL A 544 30.61 -2.65 11.78
N ILE A 545 30.91 -1.52 11.13
CA ILE A 545 31.35 -0.29 11.81
C ILE A 545 30.24 0.26 12.72
N ILE A 546 28.98 0.31 12.25
CA ILE A 546 27.83 0.71 13.08
C ILE A 546 27.71 -0.23 14.29
N LEU A 547 27.77 -1.55 14.07
CA LEU A 547 27.66 -2.52 15.15
C LEU A 547 28.80 -2.38 16.16
N GLY A 548 30.04 -2.16 15.72
CA GLY A 548 31.20 -2.01 16.60
C GLY A 548 31.25 -0.66 17.35
N THR A 549 30.81 0.44 16.72
CA THR A 549 30.94 1.80 17.29
C THR A 549 29.71 2.29 18.06
N LYS A 550 28.51 1.82 17.68
CA LYS A 550 27.23 2.28 18.26
C LYS A 550 26.49 1.26 19.13
N PHE A 551 27.06 0.06 19.37
CA PHE A 551 26.39 -0.95 20.24
C PHE A 551 26.02 -0.37 21.61
N THR A 552 26.96 0.28 22.29
CA THR A 552 26.75 0.93 23.60
C THR A 552 25.87 2.19 23.55
N HIS A 553 25.63 2.74 22.35
CA HIS A 553 24.87 3.98 22.11
C HIS A 553 23.48 3.72 21.51
N GLY A 554 22.91 2.53 21.78
CA GLY A 554 21.52 2.19 21.44
C GLY A 554 21.33 1.29 20.23
N ALA A 555 22.33 1.08 19.35
CA ALA A 555 22.17 0.23 18.17
C ALA A 555 21.76 -1.22 18.49
N TRP A 556 22.08 -1.70 19.71
CA TRP A 556 21.61 -2.98 20.25
C TRP A 556 20.08 -3.11 20.28
N LEU A 557 19.34 -2.01 20.46
CA LEU A 557 17.88 -2.03 20.52
C LEU A 557 17.27 -2.31 19.14
N SER A 558 17.87 -1.80 18.06
CA SER A 558 17.45 -2.15 16.68
C SER A 558 17.74 -3.61 16.34
N VAL A 559 18.87 -4.15 16.81
CA VAL A 559 19.16 -5.60 16.73
C VAL A 559 18.06 -6.39 17.47
N LEU A 560 17.73 -6.00 18.70
CA LEU A 560 16.68 -6.63 19.49
C LEU A 560 15.30 -6.54 18.82
N MET A 561 14.91 -5.37 18.30
CA MET A 561 13.64 -5.19 17.58
C MET A 561 13.56 -6.10 16.35
N MET A 562 14.63 -6.22 15.55
CA MET A 562 14.67 -7.15 14.42
C MET A 562 14.59 -8.62 14.86
N LEU A 563 15.30 -9.01 15.93
CA LEU A 563 15.23 -10.38 16.48
C LEU A 563 13.83 -10.72 17.03
N LEU A 564 13.18 -9.77 17.72
CA LEU A 564 11.80 -9.91 18.20
C LEU A 564 10.80 -10.04 17.05
N LEU A 565 10.95 -9.24 15.98
CA LEU A 565 10.13 -9.39 14.76
C LEU A 565 10.37 -10.74 14.07
N MET A 566 11.62 -11.19 13.93
CA MET A 566 11.94 -12.50 13.34
C MET A 566 11.39 -13.66 14.20
N GLY A 567 11.46 -13.56 15.53
CA GLY A 567 10.84 -14.51 16.46
C GLY A 567 9.32 -14.53 16.32
N MET A 568 8.68 -13.35 16.26
CA MET A 568 7.24 -13.22 16.00
C MET A 568 6.83 -13.83 14.65
N PHE A 569 7.59 -13.56 13.57
CA PHE A 569 7.35 -14.15 12.25
C PHE A 569 7.43 -15.68 12.29
N ALA A 570 8.41 -16.24 12.99
CA ALA A 570 8.57 -17.68 13.16
C ALA A 570 7.43 -18.30 13.97
N LEU A 571 6.99 -17.64 15.05
CA LEU A 571 5.87 -18.09 15.90
C LEU A 571 4.53 -18.05 15.15
N ILE A 572 4.20 -16.93 14.50
CA ILE A 572 2.98 -16.76 13.69
C ILE A 572 2.96 -17.80 12.56
N ARG A 573 4.09 -17.99 11.87
CA ARG A 573 4.18 -18.97 10.80
C ARG A 573 4.05 -20.41 11.29
N ARG A 574 4.70 -20.76 12.41
CA ARG A 574 4.57 -22.09 13.05
C ARG A 574 3.13 -22.36 13.46
N HIS A 575 2.43 -21.37 14.01
CA HIS A 575 1.00 -21.47 14.32
C HIS A 575 0.14 -21.68 13.07
N TYR A 576 0.35 -20.89 12.01
CA TYR A 576 -0.43 -21.05 10.78
C TYR A 576 -0.17 -22.38 10.07
N ASP A 577 1.08 -22.85 10.01
CA ASP A 577 1.40 -24.13 9.37
C ASP A 577 0.89 -25.32 10.22
N TRP A 578 0.94 -25.24 11.56
CA TRP A 578 0.29 -26.20 12.47
C TRP A 578 -1.24 -26.22 12.31
N PHE A 579 -1.87 -25.04 12.24
CA PHE A 579 -3.31 -24.90 12.09
C PHE A 579 -3.79 -25.51 10.77
N GLN A 580 -3.09 -25.17 9.66
CA GLN A 580 -3.38 -25.73 8.33
C GLN A 580 -3.23 -27.26 8.31
N ALA A 581 -2.17 -27.81 8.92
CA ALA A 581 -1.99 -29.26 9.02
C ALA A 581 -3.13 -29.97 9.78
N LYS A 582 -3.79 -29.29 10.74
CA LYS A 582 -4.95 -29.85 11.44
C LYS A 582 -6.28 -29.70 10.69
N ILE A 583 -6.52 -28.58 10.01
CA ILE A 583 -7.78 -28.33 9.27
C ILE A 583 -7.78 -28.88 7.84
N ALA A 584 -6.64 -29.35 7.35
CA ALA A 584 -6.56 -30.09 6.10
C ALA A 584 -7.51 -31.30 6.14
N VAL A 585 -8.23 -31.49 5.04
CA VAL A 585 -9.04 -32.69 4.81
C VAL A 585 -8.13 -33.73 4.17
N ASP A 586 -8.09 -34.94 4.73
CA ASP A 586 -7.47 -36.06 4.04
C ASP A 586 -8.40 -36.47 2.88
N PRO A 587 -7.94 -36.51 1.62
CA PRO A 587 -8.79 -36.88 0.48
C PRO A 587 -9.48 -38.23 0.62
N THR A 588 -8.95 -39.14 1.44
CA THR A 588 -9.55 -40.46 1.73
C THR A 588 -10.68 -40.42 2.78
N SER A 589 -10.81 -39.32 3.51
CA SER A 589 -11.81 -39.12 4.58
C SER A 589 -13.02 -38.28 4.16
N LEU A 590 -13.05 -37.78 2.92
CA LEU A 590 -14.26 -37.23 2.33
C LEU A 590 -15.32 -38.35 2.21
N PRO A 591 -16.56 -38.17 2.72
CA PRO A 591 -17.59 -39.20 2.59
C PRO A 591 -17.91 -39.52 1.13
N ALA A 592 -17.41 -40.66 0.64
CA ALA A 592 -17.69 -41.21 -0.68
C ALA A 592 -19.10 -41.83 -0.74
N GLY A 593 -20.11 -41.00 -0.50
CA GLY A 593 -21.51 -41.40 -0.47
C GLY A 593 -22.37 -40.34 0.23
N VAL A 594 -23.40 -39.88 -0.49
CA VAL A 594 -24.56 -39.24 0.14
C VAL A 594 -25.29 -40.34 0.93
N PRO A 595 -25.48 -40.22 2.26
CA PRO A 595 -26.44 -41.07 2.97
C PRO A 595 -27.79 -40.83 2.29
N PRO A 596 -28.51 -41.88 1.83
CA PRO A 596 -29.76 -41.69 1.09
C PRO A 596 -30.70 -40.84 1.93
N ALA A 597 -31.10 -39.68 1.39
CA ALA A 597 -31.82 -38.67 2.15
C ALA A 597 -33.02 -39.32 2.85
N ALA A 598 -33.02 -39.26 4.18
CA ALA A 598 -34.00 -39.97 5.00
C ALA A 598 -35.41 -39.64 4.48
N SER A 599 -36.21 -40.68 4.24
CA SER A 599 -37.49 -40.59 3.54
C SER A 599 -38.58 -39.98 4.43
N VAL A 600 -38.39 -38.71 4.78
CA VAL A 600 -39.31 -37.86 5.52
C VAL A 600 -40.41 -37.38 4.56
N GLU A 601 -41.62 -37.28 5.09
CA GLU A 601 -42.86 -37.24 4.32
C GLU A 601 -43.01 -36.00 3.41
N HIS A 602 -43.77 -36.16 2.33
CA HIS A 602 -44.03 -35.12 1.35
C HIS A 602 -44.98 -34.06 1.93
N GLY A 603 -44.51 -32.83 2.12
CA GLY A 603 -45.40 -31.69 2.43
C GLY A 603 -44.73 -30.44 2.99
N ALA A 604 -43.62 -30.56 3.71
CA ALA A 604 -42.95 -29.40 4.30
C ALA A 604 -42.15 -28.61 3.24
N PRO A 605 -42.27 -27.25 3.19
CA PRO A 605 -41.34 -26.44 2.42
C PRO A 605 -39.93 -26.58 3.01
N ARG A 606 -38.93 -26.83 2.17
CA ARG A 606 -37.55 -27.04 2.61
C ARG A 606 -36.89 -25.67 2.82
N ASP A 607 -36.26 -25.48 3.98
CA ASP A 607 -35.42 -24.30 4.20
C ASP A 607 -34.21 -24.33 3.23
N HIS A 608 -33.91 -23.24 2.54
CA HIS A 608 -32.70 -23.13 1.71
C HIS A 608 -31.52 -22.83 2.63
N VAL A 609 -30.56 -23.76 2.71
CA VAL A 609 -29.40 -23.66 3.59
C VAL A 609 -28.21 -23.04 2.86
N ILE A 610 -27.61 -22.01 3.45
CA ILE A 610 -26.48 -21.27 2.86
C ILE A 610 -25.28 -21.35 3.78
N VAL A 611 -24.14 -21.78 3.23
CA VAL A 611 -22.87 -21.88 3.96
C VAL A 611 -21.82 -20.98 3.31
N PRO A 612 -21.36 -19.90 3.96
CA PRO A 612 -20.26 -19.08 3.46
C PRO A 612 -18.92 -19.79 3.73
N VAL A 613 -18.12 -20.02 2.69
CA VAL A 613 -16.90 -20.84 2.74
C VAL A 613 -15.65 -20.07 2.33
N ASP A 614 -14.54 -20.26 3.06
CA ASP A 614 -13.25 -19.61 2.81
C ASP A 614 -12.17 -20.53 2.19
N GLY A 615 -12.45 -21.83 2.12
CA GLY A 615 -11.58 -22.87 1.56
C GLY A 615 -12.18 -24.27 1.75
N VAL A 616 -11.62 -25.29 1.07
CA VAL A 616 -11.95 -26.70 1.35
C VAL A 616 -11.14 -27.12 2.58
N ASN A 617 -11.80 -27.21 3.73
CA ASN A 617 -11.18 -27.53 5.02
C ASN A 617 -12.21 -28.20 5.95
N LYS A 618 -11.75 -28.84 7.03
CA LYS A 618 -12.63 -29.55 7.99
C LYS A 618 -13.78 -28.70 8.55
N ILE A 619 -13.60 -27.38 8.69
CA ILE A 619 -14.65 -26.46 9.18
C ILE A 619 -15.74 -26.31 8.13
N SER A 620 -15.36 -26.02 6.88
CA SER A 620 -16.29 -25.95 5.74
C SER A 620 -17.01 -27.28 5.51
N CYS A 621 -16.27 -28.40 5.50
CA CYS A 621 -16.85 -29.73 5.29
C CYS A 621 -17.81 -30.14 6.42
N GLY A 622 -17.49 -29.81 7.68
CA GLY A 622 -18.39 -30.04 8.82
C GLY A 622 -19.67 -29.19 8.75
N ALA A 623 -19.55 -27.90 8.38
CA ALA A 623 -20.72 -27.04 8.18
C ALA A 623 -21.60 -27.50 7.00
N ILE A 624 -21.00 -28.06 5.94
CA ILE A 624 -21.72 -28.68 4.81
C ILE A 624 -22.38 -30.01 5.22
N ALA A 625 -21.75 -30.83 6.07
CA ALA A 625 -22.39 -32.03 6.61
C ALA A 625 -23.65 -31.67 7.41
N MET A 626 -23.55 -30.72 8.33
CA MET A 626 -24.69 -30.17 9.07
C MET A 626 -25.76 -29.55 8.14
N ALA A 627 -25.35 -28.92 7.03
CA ALA A 627 -26.29 -28.38 6.04
C ALA A 627 -27.12 -29.50 5.36
N ARG A 628 -26.48 -30.61 4.98
CA ARG A 628 -27.13 -31.77 4.36
C ARG A 628 -28.11 -32.49 5.31
N GLU A 629 -27.85 -32.46 6.62
CA GLU A 629 -28.77 -32.98 7.64
C GLU A 629 -30.05 -32.12 7.78
N ILE A 630 -29.94 -30.81 7.52
CA ILE A 630 -31.04 -29.85 7.67
C ILE A 630 -31.89 -29.73 6.40
N SER A 631 -31.27 -29.81 5.21
CA SER A 631 -31.99 -29.63 3.94
C SER A 631 -31.28 -30.29 2.75
N SER A 632 -32.05 -30.69 1.75
CA SER A 632 -31.52 -31.08 0.43
C SER A 632 -31.13 -29.89 -0.44
N MET A 633 -31.50 -28.66 -0.06
CA MET A 633 -31.23 -27.43 -0.83
C MET A 633 -30.12 -26.65 -0.13
N VAL A 634 -28.87 -27.02 -0.41
CA VAL A 634 -27.66 -26.41 0.15
C VAL A 634 -26.93 -25.62 -0.93
N SER A 635 -26.57 -24.37 -0.65
CA SER A 635 -25.69 -23.55 -1.50
C SER A 635 -24.44 -23.11 -0.73
N ALA A 636 -23.27 -23.38 -1.29
CA ALA A 636 -22.00 -22.83 -0.80
C ALA A 636 -21.76 -21.45 -1.41
N VAL A 637 -21.32 -20.47 -0.62
CA VAL A 637 -21.07 -19.11 -1.11
C VAL A 637 -19.64 -18.68 -0.77
N HIS A 638 -18.88 -18.29 -1.79
CA HIS A 638 -17.52 -17.79 -1.64
C HIS A 638 -17.42 -16.35 -2.12
N VAL A 639 -16.91 -15.46 -1.26
CA VAL A 639 -16.67 -14.06 -1.59
C VAL A 639 -15.20 -13.89 -2.00
N ALA A 640 -14.95 -13.77 -3.30
CA ALA A 640 -13.60 -13.71 -3.84
C ALA A 640 -13.07 -12.28 -4.01
N GLU A 641 -11.78 -12.09 -3.72
CA GLU A 641 -11.08 -10.81 -3.94
C GLU A 641 -10.42 -10.69 -5.32
N ASN A 642 -10.09 -11.82 -5.94
CA ASN A 642 -9.42 -11.90 -7.24
C ASN A 642 -9.95 -13.09 -8.05
N ARG A 643 -10.08 -12.91 -9.36
CA ARG A 643 -10.62 -13.91 -10.27
C ARG A 643 -9.71 -15.14 -10.40
N ASP A 644 -8.39 -14.97 -10.44
CA ASP A 644 -7.46 -16.11 -10.52
C ASP A 644 -7.50 -17.01 -9.28
N GLU A 645 -7.90 -16.45 -8.13
CA GLU A 645 -8.07 -17.18 -6.87
C GLU A 645 -9.44 -17.85 -6.83
N ALA A 646 -10.50 -17.15 -7.27
CA ALA A 646 -11.84 -17.70 -7.46
C ALA A 646 -11.86 -18.92 -8.40
N GLU A 647 -11.24 -18.81 -9.59
CA GLU A 647 -11.21 -19.89 -10.59
C GLU A 647 -10.37 -21.10 -10.13
N ARG A 648 -9.39 -20.90 -9.23
CA ARG A 648 -8.66 -22.00 -8.58
C ARG A 648 -9.52 -22.65 -7.50
N PHE A 649 -10.16 -21.86 -6.64
CA PHE A 649 -11.02 -22.39 -5.58
C PHE A 649 -12.26 -23.11 -6.13
N ALA A 650 -12.88 -22.62 -7.20
CA ALA A 650 -14.03 -23.26 -7.83
C ALA A 650 -13.68 -24.67 -8.35
N LYS A 651 -12.53 -24.83 -9.02
CA LYS A 651 -12.02 -26.14 -9.48
C LYS A 651 -11.64 -27.07 -8.33
N GLU A 652 -11.17 -26.51 -7.21
CA GLU A 652 -10.92 -27.29 -5.99
C GLU A 652 -12.22 -27.72 -5.30
N TRP A 653 -13.24 -26.87 -5.29
CA TRP A 653 -14.55 -27.20 -4.75
C TRP A 653 -15.24 -28.29 -5.58
N GLU A 654 -15.34 -28.10 -6.89
CA GLU A 654 -15.94 -29.05 -7.85
C GLU A 654 -15.35 -30.46 -7.73
N ARG A 655 -14.04 -30.56 -7.44
CA ARG A 655 -13.35 -31.86 -7.24
C ARG A 655 -13.65 -32.53 -5.88
N ASN A 656 -13.95 -31.76 -4.83
CA ASN A 656 -14.06 -32.27 -3.45
C ASN A 656 -15.50 -32.31 -2.91
N VAL A 657 -16.40 -31.46 -3.43
CA VAL A 657 -17.80 -31.31 -2.99
C VAL A 657 -18.70 -31.08 -4.23
N PRO A 658 -18.75 -32.01 -5.20
CA PRO A 658 -19.47 -31.82 -6.48
C PRO A 658 -21.00 -31.75 -6.33
N ASP A 659 -21.55 -32.21 -5.21
CA ASP A 659 -22.99 -32.23 -4.92
C ASP A 659 -23.55 -30.89 -4.43
N VAL A 660 -22.69 -29.99 -3.92
CA VAL A 660 -23.12 -28.68 -3.42
C VAL A 660 -22.72 -27.57 -4.40
N PRO A 661 -23.68 -26.87 -5.02
CA PRO A 661 -23.38 -25.75 -5.92
C PRO A 661 -22.63 -24.64 -5.19
N LEU A 662 -21.54 -24.18 -5.80
CA LEU A 662 -20.76 -23.04 -5.33
C LEU A 662 -21.15 -21.76 -6.09
N LEU A 663 -21.63 -20.75 -5.38
CA LEU A 663 -21.76 -19.39 -5.89
C LEU A 663 -20.51 -18.57 -5.56
N VAL A 664 -19.90 -17.98 -6.59
CA VAL A 664 -18.80 -17.03 -6.44
C VAL A 664 -19.35 -15.60 -6.54
N ILE A 665 -19.21 -14.85 -5.45
CA ILE A 665 -19.51 -13.41 -5.42
C ILE A 665 -18.19 -12.65 -5.55
N GLU A 666 -18.00 -11.93 -6.65
CA GLU A 666 -16.85 -11.04 -6.80
C GLU A 666 -17.06 -9.79 -5.93
N SER A 667 -16.09 -9.48 -5.06
CA SER A 667 -16.10 -8.28 -4.21
C SER A 667 -14.93 -7.35 -4.57
N PRO A 668 -15.08 -6.43 -5.54
CA PRO A 668 -14.03 -5.46 -5.94
C PRO A 668 -13.56 -4.53 -4.82
N TYR A 669 -14.34 -4.47 -3.72
CA TYR A 669 -14.09 -3.69 -2.51
C TYR A 669 -13.61 -4.53 -1.33
N ARG A 670 -13.45 -5.85 -1.50
CA ARG A 670 -13.02 -6.81 -0.46
C ARG A 670 -13.93 -6.81 0.78
N ALA A 671 -15.16 -6.32 0.63
CA ALA A 671 -16.20 -6.39 1.64
C ALA A 671 -16.81 -7.79 1.62
N PHE A 672 -16.79 -8.49 2.75
CA PHE A 672 -17.52 -9.75 2.93
C PHE A 672 -18.99 -9.51 3.26
N VAL A 673 -19.25 -8.65 4.25
CA VAL A 673 -20.59 -8.46 4.83
C VAL A 673 -21.60 -7.87 3.84
N ALA A 674 -21.26 -6.78 3.13
CA ALA A 674 -22.24 -6.10 2.27
C ALA A 674 -22.69 -6.94 1.05
N PRO A 675 -21.80 -7.61 0.29
CA PRO A 675 -22.22 -8.51 -0.78
C PRO A 675 -22.99 -9.74 -0.28
N MET A 676 -22.61 -10.31 0.87
CA MET A 676 -23.38 -11.41 1.49
C MET A 676 -24.80 -10.96 1.86
N LEU A 677 -24.94 -9.81 2.55
CA LEU A 677 -26.27 -9.27 2.90
C LEU A 677 -27.11 -8.95 1.67
N ALA A 678 -26.54 -8.31 0.66
CA ALA A 678 -27.26 -7.98 -0.55
C ALA A 678 -27.65 -9.22 -1.37
N TYR A 679 -26.85 -10.30 -1.34
CA TYR A 679 -27.20 -11.58 -1.94
C TYR A 679 -28.36 -12.24 -1.19
N LEU A 680 -28.29 -12.29 0.14
CA LEU A 680 -29.37 -12.82 0.99
C LEU A 680 -30.67 -12.03 0.82
N GLU A 681 -30.62 -10.69 0.78
CA GLU A 681 -31.77 -9.83 0.45
C GLU A 681 -32.36 -10.13 -0.93
N ARG A 682 -31.52 -10.46 -1.91
CA ARG A 682 -31.98 -10.80 -3.25
C ARG A 682 -32.63 -12.18 -3.31
N LEU A 683 -32.16 -13.13 -2.51
CA LEU A 683 -32.75 -14.46 -2.41
C LEU A 683 -34.11 -14.40 -1.69
N ASP A 684 -34.19 -13.62 -0.61
CA ASP A 684 -35.42 -13.29 0.14
C ASP A 684 -36.45 -12.52 -0.73
N GLU A 685 -35.99 -11.75 -1.74
CA GLU A 685 -36.83 -11.15 -2.79
C GLU A 685 -37.28 -12.15 -3.89
N GLN A 686 -36.68 -13.35 -4.00
CA GLN A 686 -36.85 -14.26 -5.15
C GLN A 686 -37.38 -15.65 -4.81
N GLU A 687 -37.25 -16.12 -3.57
CA GLU A 687 -37.70 -17.43 -3.11
C GLU A 687 -38.70 -17.28 -1.95
N ASP A 688 -39.90 -17.87 -2.10
CA ASP A 688 -40.94 -17.90 -1.06
C ASP A 688 -40.64 -18.95 0.05
N GLN A 689 -39.35 -19.22 0.27
CA GLN A 689 -38.80 -20.28 1.13
C GLN A 689 -37.96 -19.66 2.25
N ARG A 690 -37.91 -20.31 3.41
CA ARG A 690 -37.13 -19.83 4.56
C ARG A 690 -35.64 -20.03 4.30
N ILE A 691 -34.85 -19.00 4.56
CA ILE A 691 -33.40 -19.03 4.35
C ILE A 691 -32.71 -19.30 5.69
N THR A 692 -31.90 -20.36 5.76
CA THR A 692 -31.08 -20.70 6.93
C THR A 692 -29.60 -20.52 6.62
N VAL A 693 -28.94 -19.55 7.26
CA VAL A 693 -27.50 -19.31 7.09
C VAL A 693 -26.73 -20.02 8.21
N ILE A 694 -25.91 -21.02 7.85
CA ILE A 694 -24.97 -21.67 8.77
C ILE A 694 -23.66 -20.90 8.72
N LEU A 695 -23.22 -20.38 9.87
CA LEU A 695 -21.98 -19.63 10.01
C LEU A 695 -20.87 -20.54 10.56
N PRO A 696 -19.93 -21.03 9.72
CA PRO A 696 -18.74 -21.72 10.21
C PRO A 696 -17.90 -20.79 11.08
N THR A 697 -17.66 -21.18 12.33
CA THR A 697 -16.92 -20.38 13.31
C THR A 697 -15.83 -21.21 13.96
N PHE A 698 -14.58 -20.76 13.85
CA PHE A 698 -13.50 -21.34 14.63
C PHE A 698 -13.57 -20.83 16.08
N VAL A 699 -13.53 -21.75 17.04
CA VAL A 699 -13.44 -21.43 18.48
C VAL A 699 -11.97 -21.57 18.94
N PRO A 700 -11.19 -20.47 18.98
CA PRO A 700 -9.82 -20.49 19.48
C PRO A 700 -9.75 -20.69 21.00
N ARG A 701 -8.79 -21.53 21.41
CA ARG A 701 -8.50 -21.86 22.81
C ARG A 701 -7.84 -20.68 23.54
N HIS A 702 -6.98 -19.93 22.87
CA HIS A 702 -6.24 -18.82 23.47
C HIS A 702 -6.69 -17.45 22.94
N TRP A 703 -6.46 -16.39 23.72
CA TRP A 703 -6.87 -15.04 23.33
C TRP A 703 -6.06 -14.50 22.15
N TRP A 704 -4.76 -14.84 22.03
CA TRP A 704 -3.89 -14.37 20.96
C TRP A 704 -4.25 -14.98 19.59
N GLU A 705 -4.76 -16.22 19.56
CA GLU A 705 -5.27 -16.87 18.35
C GLU A 705 -6.42 -16.07 17.71
N ARG A 706 -7.22 -15.35 18.53
CA ARG A 706 -8.31 -14.45 18.09
C ARG A 706 -7.81 -13.23 17.31
N ILE A 707 -6.53 -12.90 17.42
CA ILE A 707 -5.88 -11.80 16.69
C ILE A 707 -5.31 -12.31 15.35
N LEU A 708 -4.82 -13.55 15.30
CA LEU A 708 -4.23 -14.14 14.09
C LEU A 708 -5.27 -14.57 13.05
N HIS A 709 -6.47 -14.97 13.46
CA HIS A 709 -7.54 -15.43 12.56
C HIS A 709 -8.59 -14.34 12.33
N ASN A 710 -8.93 -14.05 11.07
CA ASN A 710 -9.92 -13.01 10.77
C ASN A 710 -11.36 -13.52 11.02
N ARG A 711 -12.27 -12.59 11.33
CA ARG A 711 -13.62 -12.86 11.87
C ARG A 711 -14.75 -12.43 10.94
N ASP A 712 -14.57 -12.47 9.62
CA ASP A 712 -15.55 -11.91 8.67
C ASP A 712 -16.92 -12.60 8.74
N VAL A 713 -16.96 -13.92 8.93
CA VAL A 713 -18.20 -14.68 9.15
C VAL A 713 -18.93 -14.20 10.42
N LEU A 714 -18.20 -13.95 11.51
CA LEU A 714 -18.78 -13.38 12.74
C LEU A 714 -19.20 -11.91 12.59
N ARG A 715 -18.59 -11.14 11.68
CA ARG A 715 -19.02 -9.76 11.36
C ARG A 715 -20.36 -9.71 10.64
N LEU A 716 -20.80 -10.79 10.00
CA LEU A 716 -22.12 -10.87 9.34
C LEU A 716 -23.27 -11.03 10.35
N ARG A 717 -23.02 -11.75 11.46
CA ARG A 717 -24.02 -12.13 12.47
C ARG A 717 -24.88 -10.97 13.03
N PRO A 718 -24.35 -9.77 13.35
CA PRO A 718 -25.17 -8.67 13.87
C PRO A 718 -26.18 -8.11 12.86
N PHE A 719 -25.99 -8.34 11.56
CA PHE A 719 -26.82 -7.81 10.48
C PHE A 719 -27.84 -8.81 9.93
N LEU A 720 -27.69 -10.09 10.30
CA LEU A 720 -28.69 -11.13 10.09
C LEU A 720 -29.70 -11.19 11.25
N LYS A 721 -29.25 -10.96 12.50
CA LYS A 721 -30.14 -10.88 13.66
C LYS A 721 -31.16 -9.75 13.50
N GLY A 722 -32.45 -10.11 13.49
CA GLY A 722 -33.58 -9.17 13.43
C GLY A 722 -34.26 -9.03 12.07
N ARG A 723 -33.89 -9.84 11.07
CA ARG A 723 -34.65 -9.97 9.82
C ARG A 723 -35.75 -11.05 9.99
N PRO A 724 -37.02 -10.79 9.59
CA PRO A 724 -38.00 -11.87 9.43
C PRO A 724 -37.55 -12.82 8.29
N GLY A 725 -38.07 -14.04 8.25
CA GLY A 725 -37.75 -15.04 7.22
C GLY A 725 -36.40 -15.76 7.39
N LEU A 726 -35.36 -15.05 7.84
CA LEU A 726 -33.98 -15.54 7.84
C LEU A 726 -33.52 -16.11 9.20
N ARG A 727 -33.10 -17.37 9.20
CA ARG A 727 -32.52 -18.11 10.34
C ARG A 727 -31.00 -18.06 10.32
N VAL A 728 -30.37 -18.09 11.49
CA VAL A 728 -28.90 -18.06 11.65
C VAL A 728 -28.48 -19.14 12.65
N VAL A 729 -27.62 -20.05 12.21
CA VAL A 729 -27.05 -21.14 13.02
C VAL A 729 -25.54 -20.94 13.06
N ASP A 730 -24.92 -21.00 14.25
CA ASP A 730 -23.45 -21.10 14.32
C ASP A 730 -23.04 -22.56 14.19
N PHE A 731 -21.99 -22.86 13.42
CA PHE A 731 -21.26 -24.12 13.50
C PHE A 731 -19.92 -23.87 14.20
N PRO A 732 -19.81 -24.14 15.52
CA PRO A 732 -18.58 -23.91 16.29
C PRO A 732 -17.62 -25.10 16.16
N TYR A 733 -16.55 -24.96 15.38
CA TYR A 733 -15.55 -26.02 15.22
C TYR A 733 -14.43 -25.91 16.26
N GLN A 734 -14.26 -26.97 17.06
CA GLN A 734 -13.24 -27.07 18.11
C GLN A 734 -12.06 -27.96 17.67
N LEU A 735 -10.92 -27.34 17.35
CA LEU A 735 -9.69 -28.00 16.85
C LEU A 735 -8.96 -28.95 17.82
N TYR A 736 -9.59 -29.30 18.94
CA TYR A 736 -9.01 -30.06 20.05
C TYR A 736 -9.92 -31.18 20.57
N GLU A 737 -11.12 -31.36 20.01
CA GLU A 737 -12.05 -32.44 20.38
C GLU A 737 -11.92 -33.69 19.51
N ASP A 738 -10.88 -33.77 18.65
CA ASP A 738 -10.36 -35.00 18.04
C ASP A 738 -9.76 -35.95 19.12
N ARG A 739 -10.58 -36.35 20.10
CA ARG A 739 -10.37 -37.53 20.96
C ARG A 739 -11.09 -38.70 20.31
N PRO A 740 -10.48 -39.90 20.21
CA PRO A 740 -11.21 -41.08 19.77
C PRO A 740 -12.35 -41.38 20.76
N PRO A 741 -13.56 -41.74 20.26
CA PRO A 741 -14.71 -42.01 21.10
C PRO A 741 -14.41 -43.19 22.03
N GLY A 742 -14.50 -42.96 23.34
CA GLY A 742 -14.15 -43.92 24.40
C GLY A 742 -13.16 -43.41 25.45
N SER A 743 -12.40 -42.35 25.16
CA SER A 743 -11.40 -41.80 26.09
C SER A 743 -12.02 -40.91 27.19
N ARG A 744 -12.45 -41.55 28.30
CA ARG A 744 -12.93 -40.88 29.54
C ARG A 744 -11.96 -39.77 30.02
N PRO A 745 -12.45 -38.71 30.70
CA PRO A 745 -11.59 -37.73 31.35
C PRO A 745 -10.87 -38.37 32.56
N PRO A 746 -9.57 -38.08 32.78
CA PRO A 746 -8.92 -38.44 34.03
C PRO A 746 -9.42 -37.52 35.15
N GLY A 747 -10.06 -38.09 36.18
CA GLY A 747 -10.42 -37.34 37.41
C GLY A 747 -11.87 -37.45 37.93
N SER A 748 -12.77 -38.19 37.28
CA SER A 748 -14.10 -38.49 37.84
C SER A 748 -14.17 -39.95 38.29
N ALA A 749 -14.02 -40.19 39.59
CA ALA A 749 -14.26 -41.50 40.21
C ALA A 749 -15.77 -41.85 40.19
N PRO A 750 -16.15 -43.13 40.30
CA PRO A 750 -17.52 -43.51 40.61
C PRO A 750 -17.90 -42.99 42.00
N SER A 751 -19.10 -42.46 42.14
CA SER A 751 -19.79 -42.35 43.42
C SER A 751 -20.73 -43.55 43.56
N ASP A 752 -20.48 -44.39 44.56
CA ASP A 752 -21.51 -45.23 45.18
C ASP A 752 -22.36 -44.38 46.14
#